data_AF-A0A521LHL7-F1
#
_entry.id   AF-A0A521LHL7-F1
#
_cell.length_a   1.000
_cell.length_b   1.000
_cell.length_c   1.000
_cell.angle_alpha   90.00
_cell.angle_beta   90.00
_cell.angle_gamma   90.00
#
_symmetry.space_group_name_H-M   'P 1'
#
loop_
_entity.id
_entity.type
_entity.pdbx_description
1 polymer ?
#
loop_
_entity_poly.entity_id
_entity_poly.type
_entity_poly.pdbx_seq_one_letter_code
_entity_poly.pdbx_strand_id
1 'polypeptide(L)'
;RWARGDWQLLPWMLGLVRGALPQEGAGYGTAIGFWKMFDNLRRSITAPAMVLALIAGWTLPLPAALAWTVFIALAVAMPTILPVLAAVLPRNGAVTLRSHFGALSTDIAGAAVQSALLIVFLGHHAWLMADAIGRTLFRLMISHRRLLEWITAAQAQQTSRGGWFGLYGKMAGSLVVALVTGAAVFFAGREALPVAAPFVLAWLAAPAIALWISRTPRDAADLRVNAQDAQALRLVARRTWRYFETVVTDADNMLPPDNFQEDPQPVLARRTSPTNLGLLLLSTVSAREFGWVGRTEAVERLEATLATMRRMKTFRGHFFNWYDTADLRPLDPPYVSTVDSGNLAGHLVALAETCGAWRAPTADTPGLARGVIDSIELAQAALKELPDDRRSQLVRPEEVARALEALAAGLPELARRPDLPLALAATAVDLARTLASERDDEASSELLYWTEAAHRTVTSHGRDIASAFAEKAALERRLEAIEAEARLMANAMEFGFLFDPARRLLSIGYLVNEGRLDAYCYDLLASEARLASFMAIAAGEIPARHWFRLGREQTPVARGAALVSWSGSMFEYLMPSLVMRAPFGSLLEKTNRLVVRRQIQYASGLGLPWGISESAYNARDKEFTYQYSNFGVPGLGFKRGLSENLVIAPYATALAAMVDPAAAVANFARLAAHGGRGRLGFYEALDFTPARLPEGKDKTIVRAFMAHHQGMTIVSIANALLDGVIRARFHADRKIQATELLLQERAPRDVAVAHPRAEEVSAGDAANLEAATVRRLHNPHAASPSVHLLSNGRYSVMLTAAGSGYSQWNRQDVTRWREDTTRDDWGSYLFLRDVENGAVWSPTASPVGTPPDSYDVMFAEDRAEFVRHDGSLST
;
A
#
# COMPACT_ATOMS: atom_id res chain seq x y z
N ARG A 1 41.24 1.28 -0.18
CA ARG A 1 41.79 -0.07 0.12
C ARG A 1 42.31 -0.73 -1.14
N TRP A 2 41.46 -0.95 -2.14
CA TRP A 2 41.80 -1.73 -3.33
C TRP A 2 42.95 -1.12 -4.12
N ALA A 3 42.92 0.21 -4.34
CA ALA A 3 44.06 0.93 -4.94
C ALA A 3 45.41 0.65 -4.25
N ARG A 4 45.47 0.55 -2.91
CA ARG A 4 46.73 0.20 -2.23
C ARG A 4 47.18 -1.21 -2.56
N GLY A 5 46.25 -2.16 -2.66
CA GLY A 5 46.55 -3.54 -3.09
C GLY A 5 47.01 -3.61 -4.55
N ASP A 6 46.38 -2.85 -5.44
CA ASP A 6 46.77 -2.80 -6.85
C ASP A 6 48.23 -2.31 -7.01
N TRP A 7 48.61 -1.24 -6.28
CA TRP A 7 49.97 -0.69 -6.32
C TRP A 7 51.01 -1.58 -5.61
N GLN A 8 50.61 -2.48 -4.71
CA GLN A 8 51.49 -3.51 -4.14
C GLN A 8 51.90 -4.59 -5.16
N LEU A 9 51.15 -4.72 -6.26
CA LEU A 9 51.50 -5.62 -7.36
C LEU A 9 52.51 -4.99 -8.34
N LEU A 10 52.85 -3.71 -8.19
CA LEU A 10 53.78 -3.02 -9.09
C LEU A 10 55.15 -3.73 -9.22
N PRO A 11 55.79 -4.23 -8.14
CA PRO A 11 57.03 -4.99 -8.26
C PRO A 11 56.88 -6.29 -9.06
N TRP A 12 55.70 -6.92 -9.02
CA TRP A 12 55.40 -8.11 -9.83
C TRP A 12 55.26 -7.75 -11.31
N MET A 13 54.61 -6.62 -11.62
CA MET A 13 54.49 -6.12 -13.01
C MET A 13 55.85 -5.73 -13.62
N LEU A 14 56.77 -5.22 -12.80
CA LEU A 14 58.12 -4.82 -13.23
C LEU A 14 59.14 -5.96 -13.21
N GLY A 15 58.74 -7.19 -12.86
CA GLY A 15 59.64 -8.35 -12.79
C GLY A 15 60.68 -8.27 -11.67
N LEU A 16 60.45 -7.44 -10.65
CA LEU A 16 61.39 -7.17 -9.55
C LEU A 16 61.28 -8.19 -8.41
N VAL A 17 60.24 -9.04 -8.41
CA VAL A 17 60.04 -10.11 -7.42
C VAL A 17 60.67 -11.40 -7.92
N ARG A 18 61.79 -11.81 -7.32
CA ARG A 18 62.42 -13.12 -7.56
C ARG A 18 61.95 -14.11 -6.48
N GLY A 19 61.02 -14.99 -6.84
CA GLY A 19 60.52 -16.06 -5.98
C GLY A 19 59.71 -17.08 -6.79
N ALA A 20 59.84 -18.37 -6.44
CA ALA A 20 59.30 -19.50 -7.18
C ALA A 20 57.81 -19.34 -7.53
N LEU A 21 57.52 -19.19 -8.82
CA LEU A 21 56.17 -19.36 -9.35
C LEU A 21 55.75 -20.81 -9.09
N PRO A 22 54.56 -21.09 -8.55
CA PRO A 22 54.00 -22.42 -8.61
C PRO A 22 53.90 -22.81 -10.09
N GLN A 23 54.53 -23.93 -10.44
CA GLN A 23 54.34 -24.56 -11.74
C GLN A 23 52.84 -24.79 -11.95
N GLU A 24 52.40 -24.41 -13.15
CA GLU A 24 51.10 -24.72 -13.77
C GLU A 24 49.85 -24.04 -13.16
N GLY A 25 49.36 -23.02 -13.87
CA GLY A 25 47.93 -22.62 -13.83
C GLY A 25 47.56 -21.25 -13.23
N ALA A 26 48.47 -20.53 -12.58
CA ALA A 26 48.14 -19.23 -11.97
C ALA A 26 48.25 -18.07 -12.98
N GLY A 27 47.11 -17.53 -13.43
CA GLY A 27 46.94 -16.55 -14.51
C GLY A 27 47.60 -15.15 -14.38
N TYR A 28 48.58 -14.97 -13.50
CA TYR A 28 49.28 -13.70 -13.28
C TYR A 28 50.30 -13.35 -14.37
N GLY A 29 50.82 -14.36 -15.10
CA GLY A 29 51.78 -14.18 -16.21
C GLY A 29 51.17 -14.06 -17.61
N THR A 30 49.84 -14.01 -17.73
CA THR A 30 49.17 -13.85 -19.04
C THR A 30 49.11 -12.38 -19.45
N ALA A 31 49.16 -12.09 -20.77
CA ALA A 31 48.98 -10.73 -21.28
C ALA A 31 47.69 -10.08 -20.76
N ILE A 32 46.61 -10.87 -20.62
CA ILE A 32 45.32 -10.43 -20.07
C ILE A 32 45.46 -10.05 -18.58
N GLY A 33 46.18 -10.84 -17.79
CA GLY A 33 46.47 -10.54 -16.38
C GLY A 33 47.25 -9.23 -16.22
N PHE A 34 48.29 -9.04 -17.03
CA PHE A 34 49.05 -7.79 -17.05
C PHE A 34 48.19 -6.58 -17.42
N TRP A 35 47.39 -6.68 -18.48
CA TRP A 35 46.49 -5.59 -18.90
C TRP A 35 45.46 -5.23 -17.82
N LYS A 36 44.91 -6.22 -17.11
CA LYS A 36 44.00 -5.98 -15.97
C LYS A 36 44.71 -5.21 -14.84
N MET A 37 45.93 -5.63 -14.48
CA MET A 37 46.72 -4.94 -13.45
C MET A 37 47.09 -3.51 -13.87
N PHE A 38 47.52 -3.32 -15.12
CA PHE A 38 47.84 -2.01 -15.68
C PHE A 38 46.64 -1.07 -15.70
N ASP A 39 45.46 -1.55 -16.13
CA ASP A 39 44.25 -0.73 -16.15
C ASP A 39 43.81 -0.33 -14.73
N ASN A 40 43.98 -1.20 -13.72
CA ASN A 40 43.73 -0.84 -12.33
C ASN A 40 44.63 0.32 -11.87
N LEU A 41 45.93 0.28 -12.20
CA LEU A 41 46.85 1.38 -11.90
C LEU A 41 46.45 2.66 -12.64
N ARG A 42 46.19 2.59 -13.95
CA ARG A 42 45.72 3.73 -14.76
C ARG A 42 44.46 4.38 -14.18
N ARG A 43 43.48 3.57 -13.80
CA ARG A 43 42.21 4.04 -13.21
C ARG A 43 42.44 4.83 -11.93
N SER A 44 43.39 4.41 -11.09
CA SER A 44 43.73 5.13 -9.85
C SER A 44 44.44 6.48 -10.10
N ILE A 45 45.16 6.63 -11.23
CA ILE A 45 45.86 7.87 -11.60
C ILE A 45 44.93 8.88 -12.28
N THR A 46 43.79 8.42 -12.82
CA THR A 46 42.90 9.24 -13.66
C THR A 46 42.41 10.51 -12.94
N ALA A 47 41.90 10.40 -11.70
CA ALA A 47 41.41 11.57 -10.96
C ALA A 47 42.53 12.56 -10.58
N PRO A 48 43.68 12.14 -10.03
CA PRO A 48 44.85 13.02 -9.86
C PRO A 48 45.29 13.72 -11.14
N ALA A 49 45.39 12.99 -12.26
CA ALA A 49 45.81 13.54 -13.54
C ALA A 49 44.81 14.57 -14.08
N MET A 50 43.50 14.35 -13.93
CA MET A 50 42.47 15.31 -14.32
C MET A 50 42.56 16.61 -13.52
N VAL A 51 42.78 16.55 -12.19
CA VAL A 51 42.94 17.75 -11.36
C VAL A 51 44.20 18.52 -11.76
N LEU A 52 45.33 17.82 -11.95
CA LEU A 52 46.57 18.46 -12.41
C LEU A 52 46.42 19.09 -13.80
N ALA A 53 45.73 18.42 -14.72
CA ALA A 53 45.44 18.95 -16.06
C ALA A 53 44.54 20.18 -16.01
N LEU A 54 43.54 20.23 -15.12
CA LEU A 54 42.72 21.41 -14.90
C LEU A 54 43.54 22.58 -14.35
N ILE A 55 44.38 22.35 -13.34
CA ILE A 55 45.26 23.38 -12.77
C ILE A 55 46.20 23.93 -13.85
N ALA A 56 46.84 23.06 -14.62
CA ALA A 56 47.71 23.47 -15.72
C ALA A 56 46.93 24.24 -16.80
N GLY A 57 45.76 23.74 -17.22
CA GLY A 57 44.91 24.40 -18.20
C GLY A 57 44.44 25.79 -17.75
N TRP A 58 44.19 26.00 -16.47
CA TRP A 58 43.81 27.30 -15.90
C TRP A 58 44.98 28.28 -15.76
N THR A 59 46.22 27.88 -16.04
CA THR A 59 47.35 28.83 -16.19
C THR A 59 47.49 29.37 -17.62
N LEU A 60 46.68 28.87 -18.56
CA LEU A 60 46.66 29.31 -19.95
C LEU A 60 45.67 30.47 -20.18
N PRO A 61 45.75 31.20 -21.32
CA PRO A 61 44.78 32.22 -21.68
C PRO A 61 43.34 31.68 -21.71
N LEU A 62 42.38 32.56 -21.44
CA LEU A 62 40.97 32.19 -21.22
C LEU A 62 40.37 31.25 -22.30
N PRO A 63 40.58 31.44 -23.61
CA PRO A 63 40.04 30.52 -24.62
C PRO A 63 40.59 29.09 -24.49
N ALA A 64 41.89 28.96 -24.20
CA ALA A 64 42.53 27.66 -24.01
C ALA A 64 42.10 27.02 -22.68
N ALA A 65 42.03 27.82 -21.61
CA ALA A 65 41.53 27.37 -20.31
C ALA A 65 40.09 26.85 -20.39
N LEU A 66 39.22 27.53 -21.15
CA LEU A 66 37.84 27.10 -21.38
C LEU A 66 37.78 25.78 -22.15
N ALA A 67 38.53 25.66 -23.25
CA ALA A 67 38.58 24.44 -24.05
C ALA A 67 39.05 23.22 -23.21
N TRP A 68 40.11 23.39 -22.42
CA TRP A 68 40.61 22.37 -21.50
C TRP A 68 39.59 21.99 -20.43
N THR A 69 38.89 22.97 -19.86
CA THR A 69 37.86 22.73 -18.83
C THR A 69 36.70 21.93 -19.39
N VAL A 70 36.20 22.29 -20.57
CA VAL A 70 35.11 21.57 -21.24
C VAL A 70 35.52 20.14 -21.59
N PHE A 71 36.74 19.96 -22.11
CA PHE A 71 37.25 18.62 -22.43
C PHE A 71 37.31 17.71 -21.21
N ILE A 72 37.88 18.18 -20.09
CA ILE A 72 37.97 17.38 -18.86
C ILE A 72 36.58 17.14 -18.24
N ALA A 73 35.70 18.15 -18.24
CA ALA A 73 34.33 17.99 -17.75
C ALA A 73 33.55 16.93 -18.55
N LEU A 74 33.67 16.94 -19.89
CA LEU A 74 33.09 15.92 -20.76
C LEU A 74 33.70 14.54 -20.52
N ALA A 75 35.02 14.45 -20.34
CA ALA A 75 35.68 13.17 -20.04
C ALA A 75 35.20 12.56 -18.70
N VAL A 76 34.96 13.40 -17.69
CA VAL A 76 34.38 12.98 -16.40
C VAL A 76 32.91 12.56 -16.54
N ALA A 77 32.14 13.25 -17.37
CA ALA A 77 30.72 12.97 -17.61
C ALA A 77 30.47 11.82 -18.62
N MET A 78 31.46 11.41 -19.40
CA MET A 78 31.25 10.42 -20.47
C MET A 78 30.68 9.08 -19.99
N PRO A 79 31.14 8.48 -18.86
CA PRO A 79 30.60 7.22 -18.36
C PRO A 79 29.11 7.27 -17.97
N THR A 80 28.59 8.44 -17.61
CA THR A 80 27.18 8.64 -17.22
C THR A 80 26.31 8.98 -18.42
N ILE A 81 26.86 9.65 -19.45
CA ILE A 81 26.16 10.02 -20.68
C ILE A 81 26.00 8.83 -21.63
N LEU A 82 27.00 7.94 -21.72
CA LEU A 82 26.99 6.80 -22.65
C LEU A 82 25.74 5.92 -22.56
N PRO A 83 25.28 5.49 -21.36
CA PRO A 83 24.04 4.72 -21.23
C PRO A 83 22.80 5.47 -21.74
N VAL A 84 22.72 6.79 -21.54
CA VAL A 84 21.60 7.62 -21.97
C VAL A 84 21.55 7.70 -23.50
N LEU A 85 22.70 7.92 -24.15
CA LEU A 85 22.81 7.89 -25.61
C LEU A 85 22.38 6.54 -26.18
N ALA A 86 22.77 5.44 -25.52
CA ALA A 86 22.40 4.09 -25.92
C ALA A 86 20.92 3.73 -25.65
N ALA A 87 20.20 4.55 -24.87
CA ALA A 87 18.79 4.38 -24.51
C ALA A 87 17.83 5.28 -25.32
N VAL A 88 18.35 6.16 -26.18
CA VAL A 88 17.52 7.03 -27.05
C VAL A 88 16.62 6.18 -27.95
N LEU A 89 17.16 5.10 -28.51
CA LEU A 89 16.42 4.14 -29.33
C LEU A 89 15.75 3.08 -28.45
N PRO A 90 14.42 2.88 -28.55
CA PRO A 90 13.74 1.84 -27.80
C PRO A 90 14.25 0.46 -28.22
N ARG A 91 14.67 -0.36 -27.25
CA ARG A 91 15.16 -1.72 -27.51
C ARG A 91 14.04 -2.75 -27.65
N ASN A 92 12.85 -2.46 -27.12
CA ASN A 92 11.70 -3.36 -27.09
C ASN A 92 10.47 -2.70 -27.74
N GLY A 93 9.85 -3.39 -28.72
CA GLY A 93 8.67 -2.88 -29.44
C GLY A 93 7.36 -2.81 -28.62
N ALA A 94 7.36 -3.34 -27.40
CA ALA A 94 6.19 -3.37 -26.51
C ALA A 94 6.05 -2.12 -25.61
N VAL A 95 6.97 -1.15 -25.68
CA VAL A 95 6.98 0.05 -24.83
C VAL A 95 6.27 1.21 -25.53
N THR A 96 5.35 1.89 -24.85
CA THR A 96 4.70 3.09 -25.40
C THR A 96 5.68 4.26 -25.51
N LEU A 97 5.65 4.99 -26.63
CA LEU A 97 6.55 6.14 -26.87
C LEU A 97 6.52 7.18 -25.75
N ARG A 98 5.34 7.46 -25.20
CA ARG A 98 5.16 8.42 -24.10
C ARG A 98 5.86 7.99 -22.81
N SER A 99 5.83 6.70 -22.48
CA SER A 99 6.55 6.15 -21.33
C SER A 99 8.06 6.17 -21.56
N HIS A 100 8.49 5.83 -22.78
CA HIS A 100 9.91 5.86 -23.18
C HIS A 100 10.53 7.24 -23.03
N PHE A 101 9.93 8.28 -23.59
CA PHE A 101 10.44 9.65 -23.44
C PHE A 101 10.38 10.17 -22.00
N GLY A 102 9.38 9.74 -21.22
CA GLY A 102 9.32 10.02 -19.78
C GLY A 102 10.49 9.41 -19.01
N ALA A 103 10.80 8.13 -19.28
CA ALA A 103 11.95 7.45 -18.69
C ALA A 103 13.28 8.10 -19.11
N LEU A 104 13.43 8.41 -20.40
CA LEU A 104 14.65 9.04 -20.94
C LEU A 104 14.94 10.41 -20.30
N SER A 105 13.92 11.23 -20.07
CA SER A 105 14.12 12.53 -19.39
C SER A 105 14.60 12.37 -17.95
N THR A 106 14.13 11.33 -17.26
CA THR A 106 14.58 10.97 -15.91
C THR A 106 16.03 10.48 -15.93
N ASP A 107 16.42 9.71 -16.96
CA ASP A 107 17.79 9.23 -17.14
C ASP A 107 18.77 10.36 -17.49
N ILE A 108 18.35 11.32 -18.33
CA ILE A 108 19.13 12.53 -18.62
C ILE A 108 19.37 13.32 -17.32
N ALA A 109 18.33 13.54 -16.52
CA ALA A 109 18.45 14.22 -15.23
C ALA A 109 19.37 13.45 -14.26
N GLY A 110 19.22 12.12 -14.19
CA GLY A 110 20.07 11.26 -13.37
C GLY A 110 21.54 11.29 -13.78
N ALA A 111 21.82 11.21 -15.08
CA ALA A 111 23.16 11.31 -15.64
C ALA A 111 23.77 12.71 -15.39
N ALA A 112 22.99 13.78 -15.53
CA ALA A 112 23.43 15.15 -15.24
C ALA A 112 23.81 15.30 -13.76
N VAL A 113 22.96 14.84 -12.83
CA VAL A 113 23.23 14.87 -11.38
C VAL A 113 24.46 14.03 -11.04
N GLN A 114 24.58 12.82 -11.59
CA GLN A 114 25.74 11.95 -11.35
C GLN A 114 27.04 12.60 -11.88
N SER A 115 26.99 13.23 -13.06
CA SER A 115 28.13 13.96 -13.63
C SER A 115 28.53 15.14 -12.76
N ALA A 116 27.55 15.92 -12.29
CA ALA A 116 27.80 17.03 -11.37
C ALA A 116 28.45 16.55 -10.07
N LEU A 117 27.97 15.45 -9.48
CA LEU A 117 28.57 14.87 -8.28
C LEU A 117 29.99 14.34 -8.52
N LEU A 118 30.27 13.74 -9.68
CA LEU A 118 31.62 13.32 -10.04
C LEU A 118 32.59 14.52 -10.11
N ILE A 119 32.14 15.65 -10.65
CA ILE A 119 32.93 16.89 -10.70
C ILE A 119 33.13 17.49 -9.30
N VAL A 120 32.07 17.56 -8.49
CA VAL A 120 32.11 18.07 -7.10
C VAL A 120 33.07 17.23 -6.25
N PHE A 121 33.08 15.91 -6.40
CA PHE A 121 33.94 15.02 -5.62
C PHE A 121 35.31 14.75 -6.26
N LEU A 122 35.61 15.34 -7.43
CA LEU A 122 36.85 15.08 -8.16
C LEU A 122 38.09 15.43 -7.33
N GLY A 123 38.10 16.59 -6.66
CA GLY A 123 39.22 17.00 -5.80
C GLY A 123 39.46 16.04 -4.63
N HIS A 124 38.39 15.60 -3.96
CA HIS A 124 38.50 14.60 -2.89
C HIS A 124 39.00 13.25 -3.40
N HIS A 125 38.49 12.79 -4.55
CA HIS A 125 38.89 11.52 -5.13
C HIS A 125 40.36 11.56 -5.57
N ALA A 126 40.82 12.66 -6.15
CA ALA A 126 42.23 12.87 -6.48
C ALA A 126 43.13 12.79 -5.24
N TRP A 127 42.76 13.45 -4.14
CA TRP A 127 43.48 13.36 -2.88
C TRP A 127 43.53 11.92 -2.35
N LEU A 128 42.40 11.22 -2.30
CA LEU A 128 42.32 9.85 -1.80
C LEU A 128 43.20 8.89 -2.61
N MET A 129 43.22 9.03 -3.93
CA MET A 129 44.07 8.22 -4.79
C MET A 129 45.55 8.57 -4.61
N ALA A 130 45.90 9.85 -4.60
CA ALA A 130 47.28 10.30 -4.39
C ALA A 130 47.84 9.84 -3.03
N ASP A 131 47.05 9.92 -1.96
CA ASP A 131 47.42 9.42 -0.62
C ASP A 131 47.62 7.89 -0.62
N ALA A 132 46.71 7.15 -1.26
CA ALA A 132 46.84 5.70 -1.39
C ALA A 132 48.11 5.31 -2.16
N ILE A 133 48.38 5.96 -3.29
CA ILE A 133 49.55 5.71 -4.13
C ILE A 133 50.82 6.06 -3.36
N GLY A 134 50.92 7.28 -2.84
CA GLY A 134 52.10 7.77 -2.13
C GLY A 134 52.45 6.95 -0.89
N ARG A 135 51.45 6.62 -0.05
CA ARG A 135 51.68 5.75 1.11
C ARG A 135 52.11 4.35 0.71
N THR A 136 51.56 3.81 -0.38
CA THR A 136 51.91 2.45 -0.83
C THR A 136 53.32 2.41 -1.38
N LEU A 137 53.71 3.36 -2.24
CA LEU A 137 55.07 3.48 -2.77
C LEU A 137 56.08 3.72 -1.65
N PHE A 138 55.78 4.60 -0.69
CA PHE A 138 56.62 4.82 0.49
C PHE A 138 56.80 3.55 1.33
N ARG A 139 55.76 2.74 1.46
CA ARG A 139 55.84 1.46 2.19
C ARG A 139 56.62 0.40 1.42
N LEU A 140 56.44 0.32 0.10
CA LEU A 140 57.10 -0.67 -0.75
C LEU A 140 58.58 -0.37 -1.00
N MET A 141 58.95 0.91 -1.13
CA MET A 141 60.28 1.30 -1.58
C MET A 141 61.19 1.84 -0.47
N ILE A 142 60.62 2.35 0.63
CA ILE A 142 61.39 3.07 1.65
C ILE A 142 61.23 2.42 3.02
N SER A 143 60.01 2.38 3.56
CA SER A 143 59.82 2.02 4.98
C SER A 143 59.70 0.52 5.25
N HIS A 144 59.23 -0.28 4.27
CA HIS A 144 59.02 -1.73 4.35
C HIS A 144 58.22 -2.21 5.58
N ARG A 145 57.49 -1.29 6.24
CA ARG A 145 56.70 -1.53 7.45
C ARG A 145 55.21 -1.41 7.15
N ARG A 146 54.37 -2.13 7.91
CA ARG A 146 52.89 -2.07 7.80
C ARG A 146 52.37 -2.37 6.37
N LEU A 147 53.05 -3.27 5.66
CA LEU A 147 52.66 -3.72 4.31
C LEU A 147 51.30 -4.44 4.32
N LEU A 148 50.95 -5.06 5.45
CA LEU A 148 49.68 -5.74 5.70
C LEU A 148 48.80 -4.98 6.71
N GLU A 149 48.77 -3.65 6.66
CA GLU A 149 47.84 -2.89 7.49
C GLU A 149 46.45 -2.84 6.82
N TRP A 150 45.57 -3.73 7.28
CA TRP A 150 44.20 -3.86 6.82
C TRP A 150 43.25 -3.26 7.86
N ILE A 151 42.36 -2.40 7.39
CA ILE A 151 41.16 -2.02 8.13
C ILE A 151 40.01 -2.77 7.45
N THR A 152 39.26 -3.56 8.23
CA THR A 152 38.07 -4.24 7.72
C THR A 152 37.02 -3.20 7.32
N ALA A 153 36.17 -3.52 6.34
CA ALA A 153 35.08 -2.62 5.95
C ALA A 153 34.16 -2.31 7.15
N ALA A 154 33.95 -3.28 8.02
CA ALA A 154 33.20 -3.16 9.27
C ALA A 154 33.84 -2.17 10.27
N GLN A 155 35.17 -2.22 10.49
CA GLN A 155 35.86 -1.25 11.36
C GLN A 155 35.87 0.17 10.79
N ALA A 156 35.96 0.32 9.47
CA ALA A 156 35.90 1.63 8.81
C ALA A 156 34.49 2.26 8.90
N GLN A 157 33.43 1.44 8.96
CA GLN A 157 32.06 1.87 9.19
C GLN A 157 31.80 2.21 10.67
N GLN A 158 32.29 1.40 11.62
CA GLN A 158 32.13 1.66 13.06
C GLN A 158 32.85 2.92 13.57
N THR A 159 33.97 3.29 12.93
CA THR A 159 34.72 4.53 13.27
C THR A 159 34.14 5.80 12.63
N SER A 160 33.04 5.68 11.88
CA SER A 160 32.36 6.81 11.25
C SER A 160 31.52 7.58 12.28
N ARG A 161 32.13 8.55 12.97
CA ARG A 161 31.35 9.60 13.66
C ARG A 161 30.49 10.33 12.62
N GLY A 162 29.17 10.15 12.68
CA GLY A 162 28.21 10.90 11.87
C GLY A 162 28.22 12.39 12.24
N GLY A 163 27.72 13.24 11.34
CA GLY A 163 27.59 14.68 11.56
C GLY A 163 28.64 15.54 10.85
N TRP A 164 28.48 16.87 10.97
CA TRP A 164 29.27 17.88 10.26
C TRP A 164 30.79 17.73 10.45
N PHE A 165 31.25 17.67 11.70
CA PHE A 165 32.68 17.58 12.03
C PHE A 165 33.32 16.27 11.54
N GLY A 166 32.59 15.15 11.60
CA GLY A 166 33.10 13.85 11.13
C GLY A 166 33.30 13.81 9.61
N LEU A 167 32.37 14.39 8.84
CA LEU A 167 32.46 14.39 7.37
C LEU A 167 33.50 15.39 6.86
N TYR A 168 33.58 16.58 7.45
CA TYR A 168 34.61 17.57 7.11
C TYR A 168 36.02 17.07 7.42
N GLY A 169 36.21 16.34 8.53
CA GLY A 169 37.48 15.68 8.83
C GLY A 169 37.87 14.62 7.78
N LYS A 170 36.92 13.76 7.39
CA LYS A 170 37.16 12.72 6.36
C LYS A 170 37.47 13.29 4.99
N MET A 171 36.84 14.41 4.63
CA MET A 171 36.96 15.04 3.31
C MET A 171 37.90 16.25 3.29
N ALA A 172 38.72 16.46 4.33
CA ALA A 172 39.65 17.58 4.43
C ALA A 172 40.59 17.70 3.22
N GLY A 173 40.96 16.58 2.59
CA GLY A 173 41.76 16.58 1.36
C GLY A 173 41.11 17.34 0.20
N SER A 174 39.78 17.38 0.11
CA SER A 174 39.06 18.20 -0.88
C SER A 174 39.32 19.69 -0.68
N LEU A 175 39.33 20.14 0.58
CA LEU A 175 39.58 21.53 0.95
C LEU A 175 41.02 21.93 0.61
N VAL A 176 41.99 21.05 0.91
CA VAL A 176 43.40 21.29 0.56
C VAL A 176 43.58 21.43 -0.95
N VAL A 177 43.02 20.50 -1.74
CA VAL A 177 43.07 20.57 -3.20
C VAL A 177 42.43 21.86 -3.72
N ALA A 178 41.27 22.25 -3.17
CA ALA A 178 40.58 23.48 -3.55
C ALA A 178 41.41 24.73 -3.23
N LEU A 179 42.01 24.83 -2.05
CA LEU A 179 42.84 25.97 -1.64
C LEU A 179 44.11 26.08 -2.47
N VAL A 180 44.82 24.96 -2.71
CA VAL A 180 46.01 24.93 -3.56
C VAL A 180 45.66 25.34 -4.99
N THR A 181 44.55 24.84 -5.52
CA THR A 181 44.09 25.18 -6.86
C THR A 181 43.68 26.65 -6.96
N GLY A 182 42.94 27.16 -5.98
CA GLY A 182 42.56 28.57 -5.90
C GLY A 182 43.77 29.49 -5.86
N ALA A 183 44.80 29.15 -5.06
CA ALA A 183 46.06 29.88 -5.03
C ALA A 183 46.78 29.83 -6.39
N ALA A 184 46.91 28.64 -7.00
CA ALA A 184 47.57 28.49 -8.29
C ALA A 184 46.91 29.35 -9.39
N VAL A 185 45.58 29.35 -9.46
CA VAL A 185 44.84 30.19 -10.43
C VAL A 185 44.95 31.68 -10.09
N PHE A 186 44.90 32.05 -8.81
CA PHE A 186 45.02 33.45 -8.39
C PHE A 186 46.39 34.07 -8.73
N PHE A 187 47.46 33.28 -8.65
CA PHE A 187 48.83 33.75 -8.92
C PHE A 187 49.26 33.58 -10.38
N ALA A 188 48.87 32.48 -11.04
CA ALA A 188 49.37 32.12 -12.37
C ALA A 188 48.31 32.10 -13.48
N GLY A 189 47.04 32.32 -13.17
CA GLY A 189 45.93 32.11 -14.09
C GLY A 189 44.75 33.07 -13.93
N ARG A 190 45.02 34.33 -13.56
CA ARG A 190 43.97 35.31 -13.18
C ARG A 190 42.87 35.48 -14.22
N GLU A 191 43.20 35.40 -15.50
CA GLU A 191 42.21 35.49 -16.59
C GLU A 191 41.26 34.28 -16.63
N ALA A 192 41.69 33.11 -16.17
CA ALA A 192 40.90 31.88 -16.12
C ALA A 192 40.05 31.76 -14.84
N LEU A 193 40.13 32.73 -13.91
CA LEU A 193 39.39 32.74 -12.64
C LEU A 193 37.87 32.51 -12.82
N PRO A 194 37.18 33.11 -13.82
CA PRO A 194 35.75 32.87 -14.03
C PRO A 194 35.42 31.40 -14.35
N VAL A 195 36.34 30.68 -14.98
CA VAL A 195 36.17 29.27 -15.39
C VAL A 195 36.56 28.31 -14.27
N ALA A 196 37.58 28.65 -13.48
CA ALA A 196 38.07 27.84 -12.37
C ALA A 196 37.24 27.98 -11.09
N ALA A 197 36.67 29.17 -10.83
CA ALA A 197 35.94 29.47 -9.60
C ALA A 197 34.78 28.48 -9.30
N PRO A 198 33.93 28.06 -10.27
CA PRO A 198 32.88 27.08 -10.01
C PRO A 198 33.40 25.74 -9.47
N PHE A 199 34.56 25.28 -9.96
CA PHE A 199 35.17 24.02 -9.52
C PHE A 199 35.78 24.14 -8.12
N VAL A 200 36.49 25.24 -7.85
CA VAL A 200 37.07 25.51 -6.53
C VAL A 200 35.96 25.62 -5.47
N LEU A 201 34.89 26.36 -5.77
CA LEU A 201 33.73 26.48 -4.89
C LEU A 201 33.03 25.12 -4.70
N ALA A 202 32.88 24.33 -5.75
CA ALA A 202 32.32 22.98 -5.67
C ALA A 202 33.17 22.05 -4.77
N TRP A 203 34.50 22.10 -4.87
CA TRP A 203 35.41 21.29 -4.05
C TRP A 203 35.46 21.74 -2.59
N LEU A 204 35.28 23.04 -2.32
CA LEU A 204 35.10 23.58 -0.96
C LEU A 204 33.75 23.15 -0.37
N ALA A 205 32.68 23.16 -1.17
CA ALA A 205 31.34 22.73 -0.77
C ALA A 205 31.16 21.20 -0.73
N ALA A 206 32.12 20.42 -1.27
CA ALA A 206 32.00 18.98 -1.40
C ALA A 206 31.66 18.25 -0.08
N PRO A 207 32.25 18.57 1.09
CA PRO A 207 31.82 17.96 2.35
C PRO A 207 30.38 18.29 2.75
N ALA A 208 29.91 19.52 2.50
CA ALA A 208 28.52 19.91 2.77
C ALA A 208 27.55 19.21 1.82
N ILE A 209 27.88 19.13 0.53
CA ILE A 209 27.10 18.42 -0.48
C ILE A 209 27.05 16.92 -0.16
N ALA A 210 28.18 16.31 0.23
CA ALA A 210 28.24 14.93 0.68
C ALA A 210 27.34 14.68 1.89
N LEU A 211 27.31 15.59 2.87
CA LEU A 211 26.40 15.49 4.02
C LEU A 211 24.95 15.61 3.59
N TRP A 212 24.63 16.52 2.68
CA TRP A 212 23.27 16.73 2.19
C TRP A 212 22.74 15.50 1.44
N ILE A 213 23.52 14.91 0.52
CA ILE A 213 23.10 13.72 -0.24
C ILE A 213 23.15 12.42 0.58
N SER A 214 23.94 12.37 1.66
CA SER A 214 24.03 11.19 2.54
C SER A 214 22.91 11.15 3.59
N ARG A 215 22.15 12.24 3.74
CA ARG A 215 20.92 12.20 4.52
C ARG A 215 19.91 11.39 3.73
N THR A 216 19.26 10.44 4.40
CA THR A 216 18.04 9.84 3.87
C THR A 216 17.10 10.97 3.45
N PRO A 217 16.57 10.95 2.22
CA PRO A 217 15.48 11.85 1.87
C PRO A 217 14.45 11.78 2.99
N ARG A 218 13.96 12.94 3.45
CA ARG A 218 12.76 12.92 4.29
C ARG A 218 11.74 12.12 3.51
N ASP A 219 11.14 11.12 4.15
CA ASP A 219 10.14 10.28 3.53
C ASP A 219 9.13 11.17 2.78
N ALA A 220 8.40 10.61 1.82
CA ALA A 220 7.23 11.25 1.22
C ALA A 220 6.13 11.64 2.26
N ALA A 221 6.42 11.49 3.56
CA ALA A 221 5.63 11.82 4.73
C ALA A 221 5.42 13.32 4.98
N ASP A 222 6.18 14.23 4.36
CA ASP A 222 5.80 15.67 4.33
C ASP A 222 4.70 15.88 3.25
N LEU A 223 3.60 15.12 3.35
CA LEU A 223 2.37 15.46 2.64
C LEU A 223 1.89 16.78 3.26
N ARG A 224 2.17 17.89 2.58
CA ARG A 224 1.68 19.20 3.00
C ARG A 224 0.16 19.23 2.84
N VAL A 225 -0.55 18.85 3.89
CA VAL A 225 -2.00 18.98 3.98
C VAL A 225 -2.31 20.41 4.43
N ASN A 226 -3.14 21.12 3.67
CA ASN A 226 -3.61 22.43 4.11
C ASN A 226 -4.55 22.28 5.33
N ALA A 227 -4.76 23.37 6.08
CA ALA A 227 -5.52 23.31 7.34
C ALA A 227 -6.98 22.84 7.16
N GLN A 228 -7.62 23.20 6.04
CA GLN A 228 -9.01 22.85 5.76
C GLN A 228 -9.15 21.35 5.44
N ASP A 229 -8.29 20.82 4.58
CA ASP A 229 -8.25 19.39 4.24
C ASP A 229 -7.89 18.56 5.48
N ALA A 230 -6.95 19.04 6.30
CA ALA A 230 -6.59 18.40 7.55
C ALA A 230 -7.79 18.34 8.50
N GLN A 231 -8.54 19.44 8.65
CA GLN A 231 -9.77 19.46 9.44
C GLN A 231 -10.81 18.48 8.90
N ALA A 232 -11.08 18.49 7.60
CA ALA A 232 -12.05 17.57 6.98
C ALA A 232 -11.70 16.10 7.26
N LEU A 233 -10.44 15.72 7.08
CA LEU A 233 -9.95 14.36 7.38
C LEU A 233 -10.06 14.02 8.88
N ARG A 234 -9.73 14.96 9.78
CA ARG A 234 -9.92 14.74 11.23
C ARG A 234 -11.38 14.45 11.57
N LEU A 235 -12.33 15.19 11.00
CA LEU A 235 -13.75 14.96 11.24
C LEU A 235 -14.24 13.62 10.67
N VAL A 236 -13.69 13.15 9.54
CA VAL A 236 -13.96 11.80 9.02
C VAL A 236 -13.44 10.73 9.99
N ALA A 237 -12.19 10.87 10.45
CA ALA A 237 -11.58 9.92 11.37
C ALA A 237 -12.27 9.92 12.75
N ARG A 238 -12.67 11.09 13.27
CA ARG A 238 -13.40 11.21 14.55
C ARG A 238 -14.77 10.55 14.47
N ARG A 239 -15.52 10.75 13.38
CA ARG A 239 -16.78 10.02 13.12
C ARG A 239 -16.57 8.52 13.08
N THR A 240 -15.48 8.08 12.44
CA THR A 240 -15.15 6.66 12.31
C THR A 240 -14.78 6.03 13.66
N TRP A 241 -14.08 6.77 14.54
CA TRP A 241 -13.72 6.28 15.88
C TRP A 241 -14.93 5.96 16.75
N ARG A 242 -16.08 6.62 16.52
CA ARG A 242 -17.34 6.27 17.19
C ARG A 242 -17.70 4.79 17.02
N TYR A 243 -17.35 4.16 15.89
CA TYR A 243 -17.53 2.72 15.70
C TYR A 243 -16.95 1.92 16.87
N PHE A 244 -15.67 2.13 17.20
CA PHE A 244 -15.00 1.44 18.30
C PHE A 244 -15.49 1.91 19.68
N GLU A 245 -15.92 3.16 19.84
CA GLU A 245 -16.58 3.62 21.07
C GLU A 245 -17.93 2.93 21.31
N THR A 246 -18.59 2.45 20.26
CA THR A 246 -19.94 1.88 20.31
C THR A 246 -19.93 0.36 20.40
N VAL A 247 -19.09 -0.31 19.60
CA VAL A 247 -19.16 -1.77 19.40
C VAL A 247 -18.16 -2.56 20.25
N VAL A 248 -17.12 -1.91 20.80
CA VAL A 248 -16.14 -2.58 21.67
C VAL A 248 -16.62 -2.46 23.10
N THR A 249 -17.24 -3.52 23.60
CA THR A 249 -17.87 -3.55 24.93
C THR A 249 -17.47 -4.81 25.71
N ASP A 250 -17.80 -4.85 27.01
CA ASP A 250 -17.60 -6.04 27.85
C ASP A 250 -18.35 -7.27 27.32
N ALA A 251 -19.50 -7.08 26.66
CA ALA A 251 -20.30 -8.17 26.09
C ALA A 251 -19.55 -8.95 24.99
N ASP A 252 -18.57 -8.30 24.36
CA ASP A 252 -17.73 -8.84 23.29
C ASP A 252 -16.26 -8.95 23.74
N ASN A 253 -16.02 -9.09 25.05
CA ASN A 253 -14.70 -9.23 25.68
C ASN A 253 -13.72 -8.09 25.34
N MET A 254 -14.22 -6.87 25.11
CA MET A 254 -13.43 -5.72 24.64
C MET A 254 -12.73 -5.99 23.29
N LEU A 255 -13.29 -6.87 22.47
CA LEU A 255 -12.84 -7.12 21.09
C LEU A 255 -13.78 -6.44 20.10
N PRO A 256 -13.28 -6.07 18.90
CA PRO A 256 -14.13 -5.51 17.85
C PRO A 256 -14.83 -6.65 17.10
N PRO A 257 -16.16 -6.69 17.05
CA PRO A 257 -16.91 -7.57 16.16
C PRO A 257 -16.57 -7.27 14.70
N ASP A 258 -16.66 -8.27 13.82
CA ASP A 258 -16.16 -8.20 12.44
C ASP A 258 -16.93 -7.20 11.61
N ASN A 259 -18.26 -7.26 11.72
CA ASN A 259 -19.14 -6.30 11.07
C ASN A 259 -20.37 -5.96 11.93
N PHE A 260 -20.91 -4.78 11.67
CA PHE A 260 -22.20 -4.32 12.14
C PHE A 260 -23.04 -3.93 10.92
N GLN A 261 -24.19 -4.58 10.73
CA GLN A 261 -25.09 -4.35 9.62
C GLN A 261 -26.37 -3.67 10.15
N GLU A 262 -26.79 -2.56 9.53
CA GLU A 262 -28.00 -1.82 9.94
C GLU A 262 -29.27 -2.34 9.26
N ASP A 263 -29.19 -2.66 7.96
CA ASP A 263 -30.32 -3.10 7.15
C ASP A 263 -30.29 -4.62 6.89
N PRO A 264 -31.41 -5.36 6.95
CA PRO A 264 -32.78 -4.88 7.23
C PRO A 264 -33.07 -4.64 8.71
N GLN A 265 -32.26 -5.20 9.61
CA GLN A 265 -32.28 -4.91 11.05
C GLN A 265 -30.84 -4.89 11.59
N PRO A 266 -30.58 -4.16 12.69
CA PRO A 266 -29.28 -4.12 13.33
C PRO A 266 -28.80 -5.51 13.75
N VAL A 267 -27.76 -6.03 13.10
CA VAL A 267 -27.11 -7.31 13.40
C VAL A 267 -25.62 -7.10 13.61
N LEU A 268 -25.11 -7.65 14.70
CA LEU A 268 -23.70 -7.62 15.05
C LEU A 268 -23.09 -9.01 14.79
N ALA A 269 -22.16 -9.11 13.84
CA ALA A 269 -21.44 -10.36 13.61
C ALA A 269 -20.37 -10.54 14.70
N ARG A 270 -20.72 -11.28 15.76
CA ARG A 270 -19.89 -11.57 16.93
C ARG A 270 -18.72 -12.53 16.65
N ARG A 271 -17.89 -12.17 15.68
CA ARG A 271 -16.61 -12.81 15.40
C ARG A 271 -15.53 -11.76 15.21
N THR A 272 -14.26 -12.12 15.39
CA THR A 272 -13.14 -11.20 15.14
C THR A 272 -11.94 -11.93 14.55
N SER A 273 -11.06 -11.18 13.90
CA SER A 273 -9.85 -11.67 13.22
C SER A 273 -8.59 -11.02 13.76
N PRO A 274 -7.40 -11.61 13.58
CA PRO A 274 -6.14 -11.00 14.01
C PRO A 274 -5.91 -9.62 13.39
N THR A 275 -6.37 -9.39 12.16
CA THR A 275 -6.35 -8.08 11.51
C THR A 275 -7.24 -7.07 12.25
N ASN A 276 -8.48 -7.45 12.63
CA ASN A 276 -9.37 -6.59 13.41
C ASN A 276 -8.76 -6.23 14.77
N LEU A 277 -8.13 -7.20 15.46
CA LEU A 277 -7.43 -6.98 16.74
C LEU A 277 -6.32 -5.93 16.59
N GLY A 278 -5.43 -6.11 15.61
CA GLY A 278 -4.33 -5.19 15.38
C GLY A 278 -4.81 -3.78 15.01
N LEU A 279 -5.87 -3.68 14.21
CA LEU A 279 -6.43 -2.39 13.81
C LEU A 279 -7.17 -1.67 14.94
N LEU A 280 -7.80 -2.38 15.88
CA LEU A 280 -8.32 -1.77 17.12
C LEU A 280 -7.20 -1.18 17.96
N LEU A 281 -6.10 -1.93 18.15
CA LEU A 281 -4.94 -1.46 18.91
C LEU A 281 -4.36 -0.17 18.30
N LEU A 282 -4.13 -0.16 16.98
CA LEU A 282 -3.59 1.02 16.29
C LEU A 282 -4.61 2.17 16.19
N SER A 283 -5.91 1.88 16.13
CA SER A 283 -6.95 2.92 16.19
C SER A 283 -6.99 3.58 17.57
N THR A 284 -6.79 2.82 18.64
CA THR A 284 -6.68 3.34 20.02
C THR A 284 -5.45 4.25 20.18
N VAL A 285 -4.31 3.83 19.62
CA VAL A 285 -3.11 4.68 19.53
C VAL A 285 -3.42 5.97 18.76
N SER A 286 -4.04 5.85 17.59
CA SER A 286 -4.38 7.00 16.75
C SER A 286 -5.36 7.95 17.45
N ALA A 287 -6.35 7.43 18.17
CA ALA A 287 -7.29 8.23 18.95
C ALA A 287 -6.61 9.05 20.04
N ARG A 288 -5.59 8.48 20.71
CA ARG A 288 -4.72 9.23 21.63
C ARG A 288 -3.96 10.32 20.90
N GLU A 289 -3.29 9.99 19.79
CA GLU A 289 -2.48 10.95 19.04
C GLU A 289 -3.32 12.11 18.46
N PHE A 290 -4.57 11.85 18.08
CA PHE A 290 -5.52 12.89 17.70
C PHE A 290 -6.04 13.73 18.87
N GLY A 291 -5.87 13.26 20.11
CA GLY A 291 -6.36 13.91 21.32
C GLY A 291 -7.83 13.61 21.63
N TRP A 292 -8.41 12.54 21.10
CA TRP A 292 -9.79 12.15 21.40
C TRP A 292 -9.93 11.38 22.72
N VAL A 293 -8.86 10.70 23.12
CA VAL A 293 -8.74 10.04 24.43
C VAL A 293 -7.43 10.48 25.09
N GLY A 294 -7.44 10.56 26.41
CA GLY A 294 -6.24 10.79 27.20
C GLY A 294 -5.32 9.57 27.20
N ARG A 295 -4.08 9.76 27.65
CA ARG A 295 -3.07 8.71 27.77
C ARG A 295 -3.52 7.61 28.74
N THR A 296 -4.11 7.97 29.88
CA THR A 296 -4.57 6.97 30.85
C THR A 296 -5.70 6.11 30.29
N GLU A 297 -6.69 6.72 29.63
CA GLU A 297 -7.79 5.98 28.98
C GLU A 297 -7.29 5.07 27.85
N ALA A 298 -6.36 5.56 27.02
CA ALA A 298 -5.78 4.75 25.97
C ALA A 298 -5.07 3.51 26.53
N VAL A 299 -4.32 3.65 27.63
CA VAL A 299 -3.68 2.52 28.32
C VAL A 299 -4.72 1.54 28.87
N GLU A 300 -5.79 2.03 29.50
CA GLU A 300 -6.89 1.18 29.99
C GLU A 300 -7.52 0.33 28.88
N ARG A 301 -7.80 0.94 27.71
CA ARG A 301 -8.35 0.23 26.54
C ARG A 301 -7.38 -0.81 25.98
N LEU A 302 -6.09 -0.47 25.88
CA LEU A 302 -5.05 -1.37 25.39
C LEU A 302 -4.86 -2.57 26.32
N GLU A 303 -4.81 -2.34 27.64
CA GLU A 303 -4.69 -3.41 28.64
C GLU A 303 -5.89 -4.36 28.60
N ALA A 304 -7.11 -3.82 28.50
CA ALA A 304 -8.31 -4.64 28.41
C ALA A 304 -8.29 -5.55 27.17
N THR A 305 -7.91 -5.00 26.01
CA THR A 305 -7.81 -5.75 24.76
C THR A 305 -6.72 -6.83 24.85
N LEU A 306 -5.52 -6.48 25.32
CA LEU A 306 -4.39 -7.41 25.43
C LEU A 306 -4.64 -8.50 26.47
N ALA A 307 -5.30 -8.18 27.59
CA ALA A 307 -5.71 -9.16 28.58
C ALA A 307 -6.66 -10.20 28.00
N THR A 308 -7.59 -9.81 27.12
CA THR A 308 -8.43 -10.75 26.38
C THR A 308 -7.59 -11.56 25.38
N MET A 309 -6.73 -10.92 24.59
CA MET A 309 -5.87 -11.62 23.62
C MET A 309 -5.00 -12.70 24.28
N ARG A 310 -4.51 -12.45 25.50
CA ARG A 310 -3.73 -13.43 26.29
C ARG A 310 -4.50 -14.70 26.63
N ARG A 311 -5.83 -14.61 26.78
CA ARG A 311 -6.71 -15.76 27.08
C ARG A 311 -7.08 -16.56 25.83
N MET A 312 -6.91 -15.98 24.63
CA MET A 312 -7.30 -16.62 23.38
C MET A 312 -6.35 -17.77 23.02
N LYS A 313 -6.92 -18.87 22.54
CA LYS A 313 -6.13 -20.03 22.09
C LYS A 313 -5.32 -19.66 20.84
N THR A 314 -4.04 -19.99 20.80
CA THR A 314 -3.15 -19.78 19.64
C THR A 314 -2.56 -21.11 19.14
N PHE A 315 -1.98 -21.09 17.94
CA PHE A 315 -1.25 -22.21 17.35
C PHE A 315 0.15 -21.74 16.95
N ARG A 316 1.19 -22.22 17.64
CA ARG A 316 2.60 -21.77 17.44
C ARG A 316 2.73 -20.24 17.51
N GLY A 317 2.06 -19.65 18.51
CA GLY A 317 1.95 -18.20 18.71
C GLY A 317 1.05 -17.46 17.72
N HIS A 318 0.58 -18.09 16.64
CA HIS A 318 -0.39 -17.50 15.72
C HIS A 318 -1.81 -17.53 16.27
N PHE A 319 -2.53 -16.44 16.08
CA PHE A 319 -3.96 -16.40 16.29
C PHE A 319 -4.68 -17.06 15.10
N PHE A 320 -5.81 -17.73 15.35
CA PHE A 320 -6.66 -18.28 14.30
C PHE A 320 -7.36 -17.15 13.52
N ASN A 321 -7.80 -17.44 12.30
CA ASN A 321 -8.46 -16.47 11.43
C ASN A 321 -9.73 -15.88 12.09
N TRP A 322 -10.51 -16.72 12.78
CA TRP A 322 -11.77 -16.30 13.39
C TRP A 322 -11.92 -16.80 14.83
N TYR A 323 -12.39 -15.90 15.69
CA TYR A 323 -12.83 -16.18 17.05
C TYR A 323 -14.24 -15.65 17.28
N ASP A 324 -15.05 -16.32 18.09
CA ASP A 324 -16.29 -15.76 18.62
C ASP A 324 -15.96 -14.69 19.68
N THR A 325 -16.55 -13.50 19.58
CA THR A 325 -16.25 -12.38 20.51
C THR A 325 -16.90 -12.57 21.88
N ALA A 326 -17.93 -13.39 22.01
CA ALA A 326 -18.63 -13.60 23.27
C ALA A 326 -17.89 -14.60 24.19
N ASP A 327 -17.35 -15.70 23.62
CA ASP A 327 -16.75 -16.80 24.40
C ASP A 327 -15.27 -17.08 24.09
N LEU A 328 -14.67 -16.37 23.13
CA LEU A 328 -13.26 -16.49 22.72
C LEU A 328 -12.89 -17.83 22.08
N ARG A 329 -13.86 -18.67 21.71
CA ARG A 329 -13.56 -19.94 21.02
C ARG A 329 -13.10 -19.65 19.59
N PRO A 330 -12.05 -20.32 19.08
CA PRO A 330 -11.76 -20.33 17.65
C PRO A 330 -12.96 -20.91 16.88
N LEU A 331 -13.33 -20.29 15.77
CA LEU A 331 -14.40 -20.80 14.93
C LEU A 331 -13.89 -21.92 14.02
N ASP A 332 -14.74 -22.94 13.81
CA ASP A 332 -14.41 -24.07 12.94
C ASP A 332 -14.63 -23.74 11.45
N PRO A 333 -13.77 -24.26 10.54
CA PRO A 333 -12.54 -24.99 10.84
C PRO A 333 -11.39 -24.06 11.29
N PRO A 334 -10.55 -24.46 12.26
CA PRO A 334 -9.41 -23.66 12.71
C PRO A 334 -8.39 -23.50 11.57
N TYR A 335 -8.10 -22.25 11.25
CA TYR A 335 -7.19 -21.87 10.18
C TYR A 335 -6.22 -20.79 10.66
N VAL A 336 -4.94 -20.92 10.33
CA VAL A 336 -3.94 -19.87 10.55
C VAL A 336 -3.70 -19.16 9.23
N SER A 337 -4.04 -17.87 9.19
CA SER A 337 -3.86 -17.01 8.01
C SER A 337 -2.50 -16.33 8.05
N THR A 338 -1.72 -16.47 6.97
CA THR A 338 -0.40 -15.84 6.86
C THR A 338 -0.50 -14.32 6.86
N VAL A 339 -1.47 -13.77 6.13
CA VAL A 339 -1.69 -12.32 6.04
C VAL A 339 -2.12 -11.74 7.38
N ASP A 340 -3.11 -12.35 8.05
CA ASP A 340 -3.63 -11.83 9.32
C ASP A 340 -2.56 -11.88 10.42
N SER A 341 -1.75 -12.96 10.42
CA SER A 341 -0.61 -13.07 11.31
C SER A 341 0.43 -11.98 11.04
N GLY A 342 0.75 -11.73 9.77
CA GLY A 342 1.70 -10.69 9.38
C GLY A 342 1.24 -9.28 9.76
N ASN A 343 -0.04 -8.99 9.53
CA ASN A 343 -0.67 -7.72 9.92
C ASN A 343 -0.63 -7.54 11.43
N LEU A 344 -1.10 -8.52 12.20
CA LEU A 344 -1.09 -8.44 13.66
C LEU A 344 0.34 -8.30 14.19
N ALA A 345 1.31 -9.06 13.67
CA ALA A 345 2.71 -8.95 14.08
C ALA A 345 3.27 -7.54 13.85
N GLY A 346 3.02 -6.96 12.66
CA GLY A 346 3.44 -5.60 12.35
C GLY A 346 2.77 -4.55 13.24
N HIS A 347 1.46 -4.70 13.50
CA HIS A 347 0.69 -3.81 14.35
C HIS A 347 1.17 -3.86 15.82
N LEU A 348 1.48 -5.05 16.34
CA LEU A 348 2.03 -5.24 17.69
C LEU A 348 3.43 -4.63 17.84
N VAL A 349 4.28 -4.72 16.83
CA VAL A 349 5.59 -4.05 16.82
C VAL A 349 5.41 -2.53 16.86
N ALA A 350 4.51 -1.99 16.05
CA ALA A 350 4.20 -0.56 16.06
C ALA A 350 3.62 -0.10 17.42
N LEU A 351 2.77 -0.92 18.05
CA LEU A 351 2.23 -0.65 19.39
C LEU A 351 3.35 -0.63 20.44
N ALA A 352 4.24 -1.62 20.44
CA ALA A 352 5.34 -1.70 21.40
C ALA A 352 6.22 -0.44 21.37
N GLU A 353 6.66 -0.04 20.17
CA GLU A 353 7.48 1.18 20.00
C GLU A 353 6.68 2.47 20.31
N THR A 354 5.36 2.45 20.18
CA THR A 354 4.48 3.56 20.60
C THR A 354 4.47 3.72 22.12
N CYS A 355 4.29 2.62 22.87
CA CYS A 355 4.32 2.64 24.33
C CYS A 355 5.68 3.14 24.84
N GLY A 356 6.77 2.72 24.21
CA GLY A 356 8.12 3.26 24.46
C GLY A 356 8.18 4.78 24.29
N ALA A 357 7.56 5.32 23.23
CA ALA A 357 7.51 6.75 22.99
C ALA A 357 6.63 7.53 23.97
N TRP A 358 5.52 6.95 24.43
CA TRP A 358 4.62 7.57 25.42
C TRP A 358 5.22 7.66 26.83
N ARG A 359 6.31 6.92 27.09
CA ARG A 359 7.12 7.03 28.32
C ARG A 359 8.06 8.23 28.31
N ALA A 360 8.44 8.74 27.13
CA ALA A 360 9.31 9.92 27.06
C ALA A 360 8.55 11.18 27.55
N PRO A 361 9.22 12.15 28.21
CA PRO A 361 8.58 13.41 28.57
C PRO A 361 8.16 14.13 27.30
N THR A 362 6.86 14.15 27.00
CA THR A 362 6.34 14.94 25.88
C THR A 362 6.37 16.40 26.29
N ALA A 363 7.35 17.15 25.80
CA ALA A 363 7.23 18.59 25.70
C ALA A 363 6.10 18.90 24.70
N ASP A 364 5.20 19.78 25.10
CA ASP A 364 4.12 20.36 24.32
C ASP A 364 2.80 19.56 24.16
N THR A 365 1.78 20.20 24.73
CA THR A 365 0.33 19.96 24.81
C THR A 365 -0.52 20.56 23.65
N PRO A 366 -0.06 20.86 22.41
CA PRO A 366 -0.91 21.46 21.36
C PRO A 366 -2.09 20.58 20.91
N GLY A 367 -1.99 19.26 21.08
CA GLY A 367 -2.98 18.30 20.58
C GLY A 367 -4.25 18.15 21.43
N LEU A 368 -4.21 18.48 22.73
CA LEU A 368 -5.34 18.18 23.65
C LEU A 368 -6.60 18.97 23.28
N ALA A 369 -6.46 20.28 23.10
CA ALA A 369 -7.57 21.14 22.71
C ALA A 369 -8.14 20.74 21.34
N ARG A 370 -7.28 20.29 20.42
CA ARG A 370 -7.70 19.96 19.05
C ARG A 370 -8.64 18.75 19.00
N GLY A 371 -8.40 17.72 19.80
CA GLY A 371 -9.31 16.57 19.85
C GLY A 371 -10.69 16.91 20.43
N VAL A 372 -10.77 17.84 21.38
CA VAL A 372 -12.06 18.36 21.87
C VAL A 372 -12.76 19.18 20.78
N ILE A 373 -12.01 20.06 20.08
CA ILE A 373 -12.53 20.86 18.97
C ILE A 373 -13.16 19.98 17.89
N ASP A 374 -12.54 18.85 17.52
CA ASP A 374 -13.14 17.94 16.53
C ASP A 374 -14.56 17.48 16.95
N SER A 375 -14.78 17.19 18.23
CA SER A 375 -16.10 16.79 18.74
C SER A 375 -17.08 17.96 18.81
N ILE A 376 -16.61 19.16 19.16
CA ILE A 376 -17.41 20.39 19.13
C ILE A 376 -17.87 20.69 17.71
N GLU A 377 -16.99 20.58 16.72
CA GLU A 377 -17.31 20.82 15.32
C GLU A 377 -18.35 19.82 14.79
N LEU A 378 -18.28 18.56 15.21
CA LEU A 378 -19.30 17.56 14.91
C LEU A 378 -20.63 17.85 15.60
N ALA A 379 -20.61 18.32 16.85
CA ALA A 379 -21.81 18.77 17.56
C ALA A 379 -22.45 19.98 16.87
N GLN A 380 -21.66 20.97 16.46
CA GLN A 380 -22.13 22.13 15.69
C GLN A 380 -22.68 21.73 14.32
N ALA A 381 -22.08 20.73 13.65
CA ALA A 381 -22.62 20.20 12.41
C ALA A 381 -23.98 19.51 12.62
N ALA A 382 -24.10 18.67 13.65
CA ALA A 382 -25.37 18.04 14.02
C ALA A 382 -26.44 19.06 14.40
N LEU A 383 -26.06 20.13 15.11
CA LEU A 383 -26.95 21.24 15.47
C LEU A 383 -27.55 21.94 14.24
N LYS A 384 -26.75 22.12 13.17
CA LYS A 384 -27.21 22.72 11.90
C LYS A 384 -28.12 21.81 11.09
N GLU A 385 -28.02 20.50 11.30
CA GLU A 385 -28.85 19.48 10.63
C GLU A 385 -30.16 19.20 11.40
N LEU A 386 -30.41 19.87 12.53
CA LEU A 386 -31.66 19.74 13.27
C LEU A 386 -32.86 20.20 12.42
N PRO A 387 -33.94 19.41 12.32
CA PRO A 387 -35.14 19.85 11.63
C PRO A 387 -35.88 20.93 12.43
N ASP A 388 -36.52 21.86 11.71
CA ASP A 388 -37.41 22.87 12.31
C ASP A 388 -38.51 22.19 13.12
N ASP A 389 -38.52 22.44 14.42
CA ASP A 389 -39.57 21.97 15.33
C ASP A 389 -40.42 23.16 15.78
N ARG A 390 -41.74 23.01 15.65
CA ARG A 390 -42.73 24.04 16.00
C ARG A 390 -43.17 23.97 17.46
N ARG A 391 -42.67 23.00 18.24
CA ARG A 391 -42.95 22.85 19.66
C ARG A 391 -42.19 23.90 20.49
N SER A 392 -42.80 24.31 21.60
CA SER A 392 -42.13 25.13 22.62
C SER A 392 -41.12 24.28 23.37
N GLN A 393 -39.83 24.51 23.15
CA GLN A 393 -38.72 23.83 23.83
C GLN A 393 -38.23 24.67 25.02
N LEU A 394 -37.90 24.02 26.14
CA LEU A 394 -37.31 24.68 27.33
C LEU A 394 -35.93 25.23 27.01
N VAL A 395 -35.17 24.53 26.15
CA VAL A 395 -33.84 24.92 25.71
C VAL A 395 -33.88 25.14 24.20
N ARG A 396 -33.38 26.27 23.73
CA ARG A 396 -33.31 26.57 22.31
C ARG A 396 -32.00 26.07 21.69
N PRO A 397 -31.97 25.70 20.39
CA PRO A 397 -30.74 25.35 19.69
C PRO A 397 -29.62 26.40 19.82
N GLU A 398 -29.95 27.70 19.90
CA GLU A 398 -28.98 28.77 20.08
C GLU A 398 -28.33 28.80 21.48
N GLU A 399 -28.97 28.22 22.49
CA GLU A 399 -28.37 28.05 23.82
C GLU A 399 -27.29 26.97 23.80
N VAL A 400 -27.56 25.85 23.11
CA VAL A 400 -26.56 24.80 22.90
C VAL A 400 -25.40 25.33 22.06
N ALA A 401 -25.66 26.09 20.99
CA ALA A 401 -24.62 26.73 20.18
C ALA A 401 -23.69 27.61 21.04
N ARG A 402 -24.26 28.49 21.87
CA ARG A 402 -23.50 29.37 22.77
C ARG A 402 -22.69 28.59 23.80
N ALA A 403 -23.22 27.49 24.34
CA ALA A 403 -22.49 26.65 25.28
C ALA A 403 -21.31 25.94 24.60
N LEU A 404 -21.47 25.45 23.37
CA LEU A 404 -20.39 24.87 22.57
C LEU A 404 -19.30 25.90 22.22
N GLU A 405 -19.68 27.13 21.88
CA GLU A 405 -18.74 28.25 21.65
C GLU A 405 -17.99 28.64 22.92
N ALA A 406 -18.69 28.71 24.06
CA ALA A 406 -18.07 28.99 25.36
C ALA A 406 -17.08 27.89 25.74
N LEU A 407 -17.44 26.62 25.54
CA LEU A 407 -16.53 25.49 25.73
C LEU A 407 -15.27 25.64 24.87
N ALA A 408 -15.43 25.89 23.56
CA ALA A 408 -14.31 26.08 22.64
C ALA A 408 -13.38 27.22 23.08
N ALA A 409 -13.95 28.35 23.53
CA ALA A 409 -13.21 29.49 24.04
C ALA A 409 -12.48 29.21 25.37
N GLY A 410 -12.97 28.25 26.17
CA GLY A 410 -12.34 27.81 27.41
C GLY A 410 -11.18 26.84 27.23
N LEU A 411 -11.09 26.12 26.10
CA LEU A 411 -10.07 25.09 25.86
C LEU A 411 -8.60 25.53 26.00
N PRO A 412 -8.20 26.78 25.67
CA PRO A 412 -6.84 27.24 25.92
C PRO A 412 -6.41 27.13 27.40
N GLU A 413 -7.36 27.16 28.34
CA GLU A 413 -7.09 27.00 29.77
C GLU A 413 -7.05 25.54 30.23
N LEU A 414 -7.35 24.55 29.37
CA LEU A 414 -7.43 23.12 29.74
C LEU A 414 -6.16 22.63 30.46
N ALA A 415 -4.98 23.05 30.00
CA ALA A 415 -3.70 22.65 30.58
C ALA A 415 -3.43 23.28 31.97
N ARG A 416 -4.05 24.42 32.29
CA ARG A 416 -3.79 25.18 33.54
C ARG A 416 -4.92 25.04 34.56
N ARG A 417 -6.17 25.12 34.09
CA ARG A 417 -7.41 25.07 34.86
C ARG A 417 -8.40 24.12 34.18
N PRO A 418 -8.19 22.80 34.27
CA PRO A 418 -9.05 21.81 33.61
C PRO A 418 -10.49 21.81 34.14
N ASP A 419 -10.71 22.33 35.35
CA ASP A 419 -12.03 22.51 35.97
C ASP A 419 -12.95 23.43 35.17
N LEU A 420 -12.42 24.49 34.54
CA LEU A 420 -13.23 25.43 33.75
C LEU A 420 -13.80 24.79 32.48
N PRO A 421 -13.00 24.22 31.55
CA PRO A 421 -13.54 23.52 30.39
C PRO A 421 -14.43 22.34 30.75
N LEU A 422 -14.16 21.65 31.87
CA LEU A 422 -14.99 20.56 32.34
C LEU A 422 -16.40 21.05 32.73
N ALA A 423 -16.51 22.14 33.48
CA ALA A 423 -17.79 22.75 33.85
C ALA A 423 -18.56 23.29 32.63
N LEU A 424 -17.85 23.89 31.67
CA LEU A 424 -18.45 24.35 30.41
C LEU A 424 -18.98 23.18 29.57
N ALA A 425 -18.23 22.08 29.52
CA ALA A 425 -18.65 20.87 28.81
C ALA A 425 -19.85 20.19 29.48
N ALA A 426 -19.90 20.15 30.82
CA ALA A 426 -21.05 19.64 31.56
C ALA A 426 -22.31 20.47 31.26
N THR A 427 -22.19 21.81 31.30
CA THR A 427 -23.28 22.72 30.92
C THR A 427 -23.78 22.46 29.49
N ALA A 428 -22.87 22.28 28.53
CA ALA A 428 -23.24 21.97 27.15
C ALA A 428 -24.00 20.64 27.04
N VAL A 429 -23.57 19.61 27.77
CA VAL A 429 -24.24 18.29 27.81
C VAL A 429 -25.64 18.40 28.42
N ASP A 430 -25.83 19.14 29.52
CA ASP A 430 -27.13 19.28 30.17
C ASP A 430 -28.15 19.96 29.24
N LEU A 431 -27.72 21.02 28.54
CA LEU A 431 -28.55 21.70 27.55
C LEU A 431 -28.88 20.77 26.36
N ALA A 432 -27.88 20.08 25.80
CA ALA A 432 -28.08 19.16 24.69
C ALA A 432 -28.97 17.97 25.08
N ARG A 433 -28.85 17.45 26.31
CA ARG A 433 -29.67 16.35 26.83
C ARG A 433 -31.12 16.78 27.00
N THR A 434 -31.34 17.97 27.55
CA THR A 434 -32.69 18.54 27.69
C THR A 434 -33.35 18.69 26.31
N LEU A 435 -32.65 19.33 25.36
CA LEU A 435 -33.13 19.48 23.99
C LEU A 435 -33.42 18.13 23.30
N ALA A 436 -32.52 17.15 23.46
CA ALA A 436 -32.72 15.82 22.88
C ALA A 436 -33.93 15.10 23.47
N SER A 437 -34.15 15.20 24.78
CA SER A 437 -35.28 14.57 25.46
C SER A 437 -36.65 15.17 25.08
N GLU A 438 -36.70 16.47 24.76
CA GLU A 438 -37.94 17.14 24.33
C GLU A 438 -38.31 16.78 22.89
N ARG A 439 -37.30 16.58 22.04
CA ARG A 439 -37.48 16.32 20.61
C ARG A 439 -37.69 14.84 20.29
N ASP A 440 -36.97 13.96 20.98
CA ASP A 440 -36.98 12.51 20.78
C ASP A 440 -36.80 12.10 19.31
N ASP A 441 -35.81 12.72 18.65
CA ASP A 441 -35.49 12.49 17.23
C ASP A 441 -34.02 12.07 17.04
N GLU A 442 -33.71 11.52 15.88
CA GLU A 442 -32.37 11.00 15.59
C GLU A 442 -31.32 12.12 15.48
N ALA A 443 -31.70 13.29 14.96
CA ALA A 443 -30.78 14.42 14.79
C ALA A 443 -30.36 15.02 16.14
N SER A 444 -31.29 15.11 17.08
CA SER A 444 -31.02 15.56 18.45
C SER A 444 -30.19 14.54 19.24
N SER A 445 -30.37 13.24 18.96
CA SER A 445 -29.52 12.17 19.50
C SER A 445 -28.08 12.26 19.00
N GLU A 446 -27.86 12.63 17.74
CA GLU A 446 -26.52 12.87 17.18
C GLU A 446 -25.85 14.09 17.82
N LEU A 447 -26.58 15.19 18.01
CA LEU A 447 -26.09 16.38 18.71
C LEU A 447 -25.67 16.02 20.15
N LEU A 448 -26.51 15.28 20.88
CA LEU A 448 -26.22 14.83 22.23
C LEU A 448 -24.95 13.96 22.25
N TYR A 449 -24.82 12.99 21.35
CA TYR A 449 -23.64 12.13 21.26
C TYR A 449 -22.34 12.94 21.14
N TRP A 450 -22.29 13.89 20.20
CA TRP A 450 -21.07 14.67 19.96
C TRP A 450 -20.75 15.64 21.09
N THR A 451 -21.80 16.18 21.74
CA THR A 451 -21.63 17.02 22.94
C THR A 451 -21.09 16.22 24.12
N GLU A 452 -21.61 15.01 24.36
CA GLU A 452 -21.07 14.09 25.36
C GLU A 452 -19.66 13.63 25.00
N ALA A 453 -19.35 13.44 23.72
CA ALA A 453 -18.02 13.07 23.27
C ALA A 453 -16.99 14.16 23.57
N ALA A 454 -17.36 15.44 23.39
CA ALA A 454 -16.52 16.57 23.80
C ALA A 454 -16.29 16.56 25.33
N HIS A 455 -17.35 16.34 26.12
CA HIS A 455 -17.26 16.22 27.58
C HIS A 455 -16.38 15.04 28.04
N ARG A 456 -16.53 13.86 27.43
CA ARG A 456 -15.68 12.67 27.69
C ARG A 456 -14.22 12.97 27.39
N THR A 457 -13.94 13.64 26.27
CA THR A 457 -12.57 14.02 25.87
C THR A 457 -11.95 14.98 26.88
N VAL A 458 -12.67 16.04 27.30
CA VAL A 458 -12.22 16.99 28.33
C VAL A 458 -11.96 16.28 29.66
N THR A 459 -12.88 15.40 30.07
CA THR A 459 -12.75 14.59 31.29
C THR A 459 -11.50 13.71 31.24
N SER A 460 -11.28 13.02 30.13
CA SER A 460 -10.12 12.14 29.97
C SER A 460 -8.81 12.91 30.05
N HIS A 461 -8.71 14.09 29.44
CA HIS A 461 -7.51 14.93 29.54
C HIS A 461 -7.34 15.55 30.92
N GLY A 462 -8.44 15.92 31.57
CA GLY A 462 -8.45 16.39 32.96
C GLY A 462 -7.84 15.36 33.92
N ARG A 463 -8.16 14.07 33.75
CA ARG A 463 -7.54 12.97 34.52
C ARG A 463 -6.02 12.95 34.39
N ASP A 464 -5.49 13.08 33.17
CA ASP A 464 -4.05 13.04 32.93
C ASP A 464 -3.31 14.26 33.51
N ILE A 465 -3.95 15.44 33.46
CA ILE A 465 -3.37 16.70 33.95
C ILE A 465 -3.36 16.72 35.48
N ALA A 466 -4.46 16.31 36.11
CA ALA A 466 -4.59 16.25 37.56
C ALA A 466 -3.76 15.13 38.21
N SER A 467 -3.19 14.23 37.40
CA SER A 467 -2.51 13.04 37.88
C SER A 467 -1.26 13.36 38.72
N ALA A 468 -1.19 12.74 39.90
CA ALA A 468 -0.09 12.89 40.83
C ALA A 468 1.20 12.20 40.32
N PHE A 469 2.36 12.53 40.91
CA PHE A 469 3.63 11.91 40.51
C PHE A 469 3.62 10.38 40.62
N ALA A 470 3.05 9.82 41.69
CA ALA A 470 2.97 8.38 41.90
C ALA A 470 2.12 7.68 40.82
N GLU A 471 1.04 8.32 40.36
CA GLU A 471 0.18 7.82 39.30
C GLU A 471 0.87 7.88 37.93
N LYS A 472 1.64 8.95 37.66
CA LYS A 472 2.49 9.03 36.45
C LYS A 472 3.52 7.92 36.40
N ALA A 473 4.19 7.63 37.53
CA ALA A 473 5.12 6.50 37.63
C ALA A 473 4.42 5.14 37.49
N ALA A 474 3.19 4.99 37.99
CA ALA A 474 2.38 3.79 37.77
C ALA A 474 2.01 3.61 36.29
N LEU A 475 1.65 4.70 35.60
CA LEU A 475 1.33 4.70 34.18
C LEU A 475 2.55 4.32 33.32
N GLU A 476 3.74 4.79 33.65
CA GLU A 476 4.99 4.39 32.97
C GLU A 476 5.25 2.88 33.08
N ARG A 477 5.01 2.28 34.25
CA ARG A 477 5.14 0.81 34.43
C ARG A 477 4.10 0.04 33.63
N ARG A 478 2.86 0.54 33.57
CA ARG A 478 1.79 -0.04 32.74
C ARG A 478 2.16 -0.01 31.25
N LEU A 479 2.70 1.11 30.77
CA LEU A 479 3.21 1.23 29.39
C LEU A 479 4.35 0.26 29.10
N GLU A 480 5.28 0.09 30.03
CA GLU A 480 6.36 -0.89 29.91
C GLU A 480 5.83 -2.34 29.84
N ALA A 481 4.79 -2.66 30.62
CA ALA A 481 4.13 -3.95 30.56
C ALA A 481 3.44 -4.20 29.21
N ILE A 482 2.71 -3.21 28.67
CA ILE A 482 2.09 -3.28 27.34
C ILE A 482 3.15 -3.46 26.26
N GLU A 483 4.24 -2.69 26.31
CA GLU A 483 5.36 -2.79 25.37
C GLU A 483 5.95 -4.20 25.36
N ALA A 484 6.23 -4.75 26.55
CA ALA A 484 6.77 -6.09 26.71
C ALA A 484 5.80 -7.16 26.18
N GLU A 485 4.52 -7.04 26.50
CA GLU A 485 3.49 -7.98 26.06
C GLU A 485 3.27 -7.95 24.55
N ALA A 486 3.14 -6.77 23.95
CA ALA A 486 2.97 -6.62 22.51
C ALA A 486 4.18 -7.20 21.77
N ARG A 487 5.40 -6.91 22.24
CA ARG A 487 6.64 -7.46 21.67
C ARG A 487 6.73 -8.98 21.86
N LEU A 488 6.28 -9.52 23.00
CA LEU A 488 6.24 -10.96 23.25
C LEU A 488 5.27 -11.66 22.29
N MET A 489 4.04 -11.17 22.16
CA MET A 489 3.05 -11.72 21.23
C MET A 489 3.54 -11.66 19.78
N ALA A 490 4.15 -10.55 19.36
CA ALA A 490 4.69 -10.41 18.01
C ALA A 490 5.82 -11.41 17.70
N ASN A 491 6.73 -11.65 18.65
CA ASN A 491 7.85 -12.59 18.46
C ASN A 491 7.45 -14.06 18.67
N ALA A 492 6.28 -14.34 19.24
CA ALA A 492 5.80 -15.71 19.43
C ALA A 492 5.28 -16.34 18.14
N MET A 493 4.89 -15.53 17.14
CA MET A 493 4.39 -16.00 15.84
C MET A 493 5.52 -16.55 14.97
N GLU A 494 5.55 -17.88 14.81
CA GLU A 494 6.54 -18.61 14.00
C GLU A 494 6.15 -18.69 12.51
N PHE A 495 6.59 -17.74 11.68
CA PHE A 495 6.33 -17.76 10.23
C PHE A 495 7.05 -18.88 9.46
N GLY A 496 8.09 -19.50 10.02
CA GLY A 496 8.92 -20.49 9.34
C GLY A 496 8.16 -21.70 8.82
N PHE A 497 7.13 -22.19 9.54
CA PHE A 497 6.35 -23.35 9.08
C PHE A 497 5.36 -23.01 7.97
N LEU A 498 5.03 -21.73 7.77
CA LEU A 498 4.17 -21.25 6.68
C LEU A 498 4.93 -21.14 5.35
N PHE A 499 6.25 -21.33 5.36
CA PHE A 499 7.09 -21.24 4.18
C PHE A 499 7.12 -22.57 3.42
N ASP A 500 6.78 -22.53 2.13
CA ASP A 500 6.98 -23.64 1.21
C ASP A 500 8.43 -23.60 0.66
N PRO A 501 9.30 -24.56 1.03
CA PRO A 501 10.69 -24.55 0.60
C PRO A 501 10.88 -24.88 -0.89
N ALA A 502 9.94 -25.60 -1.50
CA ALA A 502 9.99 -25.97 -2.92
C ALA A 502 9.65 -24.75 -3.79
N ARG A 503 8.59 -24.02 -3.45
CA ARG A 503 8.17 -22.80 -4.16
C ARG A 503 8.97 -21.57 -3.75
N ARG A 504 9.58 -21.60 -2.56
CA ARG A 504 10.27 -20.48 -1.90
C ARG A 504 9.36 -19.29 -1.62
N LEU A 505 8.09 -19.59 -1.33
CA LEU A 505 7.02 -18.62 -1.08
C LEU A 505 6.31 -18.96 0.23
N LEU A 506 5.63 -17.99 0.83
CA LEU A 506 4.75 -18.26 1.95
C LEU A 506 3.43 -18.81 1.41
N SER A 507 2.94 -19.89 2.03
CA SER A 507 1.58 -20.38 1.81
C SER A 507 0.58 -19.31 2.27
N ILE A 508 -0.63 -19.32 1.71
CA ILE A 508 -1.69 -18.39 2.15
C ILE A 508 -2.11 -18.66 3.61
N GLY A 509 -1.86 -19.88 4.11
CA GLY A 509 -2.05 -20.21 5.50
C GLY A 509 -1.87 -21.71 5.78
N TYR A 510 -2.43 -22.16 6.89
CA TYR A 510 -2.26 -23.51 7.39
C TYR A 510 -3.57 -24.11 7.88
N LEU A 511 -3.87 -25.32 7.39
CA LEU A 511 -5.05 -26.10 7.74
C LEU A 511 -4.73 -26.95 8.97
N VAL A 512 -5.13 -26.45 10.14
CA VAL A 512 -4.67 -26.95 11.44
C VAL A 512 -5.12 -28.39 11.69
N ASN A 513 -6.38 -28.71 11.38
CA ASN A 513 -6.92 -30.06 11.55
C ASN A 513 -6.27 -31.09 10.62
N GLU A 514 -5.82 -30.66 9.44
CA GLU A 514 -5.20 -31.54 8.43
C GLU A 514 -3.68 -31.62 8.59
N GLY A 515 -3.08 -30.78 9.45
CA GLY A 515 -1.64 -30.75 9.68
C GLY A 515 -0.81 -30.35 8.46
N ARG A 516 -1.39 -29.61 7.50
CA ARG A 516 -0.73 -29.26 6.23
C ARG A 516 -0.88 -27.78 5.84
N LEU A 517 0.05 -27.34 5.00
CA LEU A 517 -0.03 -26.03 4.35
C LEU A 517 -1.20 -25.98 3.37
N ASP A 518 -1.73 -24.76 3.20
CA ASP A 518 -2.60 -24.48 2.08
C ASP A 518 -1.82 -24.65 0.76
N ALA A 519 -2.51 -25.16 -0.27
CA ALA A 519 -1.93 -25.45 -1.57
C ALA A 519 -1.56 -24.17 -2.35
N TYR A 520 -2.15 -23.03 -2.00
CA TYR A 520 -1.88 -21.74 -2.63
C TYR A 520 -0.82 -20.95 -1.86
N CYS A 521 -0.11 -20.07 -2.57
CA CYS A 521 0.95 -19.23 -2.00
C CYS A 521 0.77 -17.78 -2.42
N TYR A 522 1.20 -16.86 -1.56
CA TYR A 522 1.36 -15.47 -1.93
C TYR A 522 2.62 -15.31 -2.79
N ASP A 523 2.42 -14.91 -4.04
CA ASP A 523 3.44 -14.91 -5.06
C ASP A 523 3.69 -13.53 -5.67
N LEU A 524 2.99 -12.45 -5.25
CA LEU A 524 3.15 -11.10 -5.77
C LEU A 524 3.69 -10.13 -4.71
N LEU A 525 4.49 -9.15 -5.14
CA LEU A 525 4.98 -8.07 -4.26
C LEU A 525 3.88 -7.02 -3.99
N ALA A 526 2.99 -6.81 -4.97
CA ALA A 526 1.78 -6.02 -4.82
C ALA A 526 0.67 -6.87 -4.18
N SER A 527 0.83 -7.13 -2.89
CA SER A 527 -0.15 -7.81 -2.05
C SER A 527 -0.03 -7.32 -0.61
N GLU A 528 -1.14 -7.36 0.10
CA GLU A 528 -1.27 -7.21 1.54
C GLU A 528 -0.32 -8.14 2.32
N ALA A 529 -0.08 -9.35 1.81
CA ALA A 529 0.76 -10.36 2.46
C ALA A 529 2.27 -10.02 2.45
N ARG A 530 2.66 -8.95 1.74
CA ARG A 530 4.07 -8.49 1.75
C ARG A 530 4.55 -8.10 3.14
N LEU A 531 3.65 -7.65 4.03
CA LEU A 531 4.01 -7.36 5.42
C LEU A 531 4.39 -8.66 6.17
N ALA A 532 3.63 -9.74 5.99
CA ALA A 532 3.98 -11.05 6.54
C ALA A 532 5.34 -11.55 6.03
N SER A 533 5.58 -11.39 4.72
CA SER A 533 6.85 -11.73 4.09
C SER A 533 8.02 -10.93 4.68
N PHE A 534 7.81 -9.63 4.89
CA PHE A 534 8.80 -8.74 5.49
C PHE A 534 9.09 -9.11 6.95
N MET A 535 8.04 -9.38 7.74
CA MET A 535 8.14 -9.79 9.15
C MET A 535 8.88 -11.12 9.30
N ALA A 536 8.56 -12.12 8.48
CA ALA A 536 9.22 -13.42 8.51
C ALA A 536 10.73 -13.34 8.19
N ILE A 537 11.12 -12.45 7.27
CA ILE A 537 12.53 -12.19 6.97
C ILE A 537 13.20 -11.43 8.12
N ALA A 538 12.53 -10.41 8.68
CA ALA A 538 13.06 -9.63 9.80
C ALA A 538 13.23 -10.47 11.08
N ALA A 539 12.38 -11.49 11.27
CA ALA A 539 12.52 -12.48 12.34
C ALA A 539 13.71 -13.43 12.12
N GLY A 540 14.24 -13.52 10.90
CA GLY A 540 15.33 -14.44 10.53
C GLY A 540 14.86 -15.87 10.28
N GLU A 541 13.54 -16.10 10.18
CA GLU A 541 12.95 -17.43 10.02
C GLU A 541 12.96 -17.91 8.56
N ILE A 542 12.84 -16.97 7.61
CA ILE A 542 12.91 -17.25 6.19
C ILE A 542 14.00 -16.42 5.50
N PRO A 543 14.64 -16.94 4.44
CA PRO A 543 15.74 -16.26 3.78
C PRO A 543 15.27 -15.06 2.93
N ALA A 544 16.03 -13.97 2.92
CA ALA A 544 15.72 -12.76 2.14
C ALA A 544 15.49 -12.99 0.62
N ARG A 545 15.99 -14.10 0.06
CA ARG A 545 15.70 -14.53 -1.32
C ARG A 545 14.21 -14.70 -1.60
N HIS A 546 13.40 -14.97 -0.58
CA HIS A 546 11.94 -15.03 -0.68
C HIS A 546 11.36 -13.71 -1.21
N TRP A 547 11.83 -12.56 -0.70
CA TRP A 547 11.38 -11.24 -1.16
C TRP A 547 11.56 -11.04 -2.66
N PHE A 548 12.67 -11.53 -3.20
CA PHE A 548 13.00 -11.44 -4.63
C PHE A 548 12.31 -12.52 -5.48
N ARG A 549 11.62 -13.48 -4.86
CA ARG A 549 10.79 -14.48 -5.55
C ARG A 549 9.38 -13.98 -5.84
N LEU A 550 8.90 -13.00 -5.07
CA LEU A 550 7.62 -12.35 -5.32
C LEU A 550 7.57 -11.73 -6.73
N GLY A 551 6.43 -11.78 -7.39
CA GLY A 551 6.21 -11.28 -8.73
C GLY A 551 6.30 -9.76 -8.76
N ARG A 552 6.95 -9.25 -9.81
CA ARG A 552 7.14 -7.82 -10.10
C ARG A 552 6.52 -7.42 -11.43
N GLU A 553 5.50 -8.17 -11.83
CA GLU A 553 4.73 -7.91 -13.04
C GLU A 553 4.15 -6.50 -12.98
N GLN A 554 4.24 -5.79 -14.10
CA GLN A 554 3.97 -4.37 -14.17
C GLN A 554 3.06 -4.02 -15.35
N THR A 555 2.19 -3.06 -15.11
CA THR A 555 1.24 -2.50 -16.07
C THR A 555 1.52 -1.01 -16.29
N PRO A 556 1.44 -0.49 -17.52
CA PRO A 556 1.64 0.92 -17.79
C PRO A 556 0.50 1.76 -17.20
N VAL A 557 0.86 2.77 -16.41
CA VAL A 557 -0.07 3.74 -15.83
C VAL A 557 0.43 5.15 -16.13
N ALA A 558 -0.30 5.86 -17.00
CA ALA A 558 0.03 7.20 -17.48
C ALA A 558 1.46 7.33 -18.08
N ARG A 559 2.43 7.88 -17.33
CA ARG A 559 3.84 8.06 -17.76
C ARG A 559 4.81 7.12 -17.01
N GLY A 560 4.29 6.13 -16.30
CA GLY A 560 5.09 5.16 -15.55
C GLY A 560 4.50 3.77 -15.61
N ALA A 561 4.98 2.89 -14.74
CA ALA A 561 4.47 1.55 -14.56
C ALA A 561 4.25 1.27 -13.07
N ALA A 562 3.15 0.57 -12.79
CA ALA A 562 2.77 0.14 -11.44
C ALA A 562 2.80 -1.39 -11.40
N LEU A 563 3.11 -1.95 -10.23
CA LEU A 563 2.96 -3.39 -10.02
C LEU A 563 1.49 -3.82 -10.19
N VAL A 564 1.29 -5.01 -10.75
CA VAL A 564 0.00 -5.68 -10.87
C VAL A 564 -0.25 -6.52 -9.62
N SER A 565 -1.44 -6.44 -9.04
CA SER A 565 -1.89 -7.31 -7.94
C SER A 565 -2.83 -8.40 -8.46
N TRP A 566 -3.34 -9.28 -7.60
CA TRP A 566 -4.26 -10.33 -8.05
C TRP A 566 -5.61 -9.76 -8.45
N SER A 567 -6.20 -8.91 -7.60
CA SER A 567 -7.54 -8.37 -7.82
C SER A 567 -7.55 -6.92 -8.34
N GLY A 568 -6.43 -6.20 -8.33
CA GLY A 568 -6.38 -4.78 -8.66
C GLY A 568 -7.02 -3.89 -7.59
N SER A 569 -7.18 -4.42 -6.36
CA SER A 569 -7.86 -3.79 -5.25
C SER A 569 -6.96 -2.81 -4.52
N MET A 570 -7.49 -1.66 -4.07
CA MET A 570 -6.68 -0.63 -3.41
C MET A 570 -5.98 -1.15 -2.14
N PHE A 571 -6.64 -2.04 -1.40
CA PHE A 571 -6.12 -2.58 -0.14
C PHE A 571 -4.80 -3.37 -0.35
N GLU A 572 -4.69 -4.19 -1.40
CA GLU A 572 -3.50 -5.02 -1.71
C GLU A 572 -2.25 -4.14 -1.80
N TYR A 573 -2.41 -2.91 -2.28
CA TYR A 573 -1.32 -1.95 -2.41
C TYR A 573 -1.06 -1.13 -1.15
N LEU A 574 -2.10 -0.67 -0.47
CA LEU A 574 -1.98 0.39 0.54
C LEU A 574 -2.12 -0.08 1.99
N MET A 575 -2.75 -1.22 2.26
CA MET A 575 -2.90 -1.75 3.62
C MET A 575 -1.53 -1.95 4.31
N PRO A 576 -0.51 -2.56 3.68
CA PRO A 576 0.79 -2.66 4.34
C PRO A 576 1.43 -1.31 4.66
N SER A 577 1.03 -0.25 3.93
CA SER A 577 1.55 1.12 4.12
C SER A 577 1.03 1.81 5.39
N LEU A 578 0.15 1.15 6.16
CA LEU A 578 -0.28 1.59 7.49
C LEU A 578 0.89 1.56 8.49
N VAL A 579 1.77 0.56 8.39
CA VAL A 579 2.96 0.43 9.24
C VAL A 579 4.27 0.42 8.45
N MET A 580 4.27 -0.10 7.22
CA MET A 580 5.47 -0.21 6.41
C MET A 580 5.67 1.04 5.55
N ARG A 581 6.86 1.64 5.60
CA ARG A 581 7.21 2.76 4.73
C ARG A 581 7.43 2.30 3.30
N ALA A 582 7.11 3.17 2.35
CA ALA A 582 7.53 3.04 0.96
C ALA A 582 8.55 4.15 0.68
N PRO A 583 9.86 3.86 0.69
CA PRO A 583 10.89 4.87 0.51
C PRO A 583 10.69 5.66 -0.79
N PHE A 584 10.95 6.96 -0.75
CA PHE A 584 10.76 7.82 -1.93
C PHE A 584 11.56 7.33 -3.13
N GLY A 585 10.91 7.18 -4.30
CA GLY A 585 11.53 6.68 -5.51
C GLY A 585 11.73 5.16 -5.57
N SER A 586 11.29 4.43 -4.54
CA SER A 586 11.19 2.96 -4.59
C SER A 586 10.10 2.50 -5.57
N LEU A 587 10.17 1.23 -5.97
CA LEU A 587 9.16 0.55 -6.76
C LEU A 587 7.79 0.56 -6.05
N LEU A 588 7.78 0.37 -4.73
CA LEU A 588 6.55 0.39 -3.93
C LEU A 588 5.95 1.79 -3.86
N GLU A 589 6.75 2.83 -3.60
CA GLU A 589 6.24 4.21 -3.53
C GLU A 589 5.68 4.66 -4.89
N LYS A 590 6.43 4.40 -5.97
CA LYS A 590 5.97 4.72 -7.32
C LYS A 590 4.69 3.97 -7.69
N THR A 591 4.59 2.69 -7.32
CA THR A 591 3.38 1.88 -7.50
C THR A 591 2.21 2.50 -6.74
N ASN A 592 2.35 2.74 -5.43
CA ASN A 592 1.29 3.30 -4.58
C ASN A 592 0.74 4.62 -5.16
N ARG A 593 1.61 5.51 -5.65
CA ARG A 593 1.19 6.77 -6.28
C ARG A 593 0.48 6.56 -7.62
N LEU A 594 0.93 5.62 -8.44
CA LEU A 594 0.34 5.35 -9.74
C LEU A 594 -1.01 4.63 -9.64
N VAL A 595 -1.17 3.68 -8.71
CA VAL A 595 -2.45 2.97 -8.52
C VAL A 595 -3.56 3.92 -8.04
N VAL A 596 -3.26 4.84 -7.11
CA VAL A 596 -4.22 5.88 -6.68
C VAL A 596 -4.63 6.75 -7.87
N ARG A 597 -3.67 7.19 -8.70
CA ARG A 597 -3.98 7.96 -9.90
C ARG A 597 -4.82 7.18 -10.91
N ARG A 598 -4.55 5.89 -11.10
CA ARG A 598 -5.32 5.02 -12.01
C ARG A 598 -6.75 4.84 -11.51
N GLN A 599 -6.95 4.65 -10.20
CA GLN A 599 -8.26 4.59 -9.56
C GLN A 599 -9.07 5.88 -9.78
N ILE A 600 -8.45 7.04 -9.56
CA ILE A 600 -9.06 8.36 -9.82
C ILE A 600 -9.44 8.50 -11.30
N GLN A 601 -8.52 8.18 -12.22
CA GLN A 601 -8.76 8.27 -13.67
C GLN A 601 -9.89 7.36 -14.13
N TYR A 602 -9.92 6.12 -13.65
CA TYR A 602 -10.93 5.14 -14.02
C TYR A 602 -12.33 5.61 -13.58
N ALA A 603 -12.51 5.97 -12.31
CA ALA A 603 -13.80 6.45 -11.83
C ALA A 603 -14.21 7.80 -12.45
N SER A 604 -13.25 8.69 -12.72
CA SER A 604 -13.51 9.95 -13.41
C SER A 604 -14.03 9.72 -14.84
N GLY A 605 -13.55 8.68 -15.54
CA GLY A 605 -14.06 8.29 -16.86
C GLY A 605 -15.52 7.81 -16.82
N LEU A 606 -15.97 7.33 -15.66
CA LEU A 606 -17.34 6.87 -15.42
C LEU A 606 -18.22 7.94 -14.74
N GLY A 607 -17.67 9.10 -14.39
CA GLY A 607 -18.38 10.12 -13.60
C GLY A 607 -18.65 9.75 -12.14
N LEU A 608 -18.06 8.67 -11.63
CA LEU A 608 -18.32 8.12 -10.29
C LEU A 608 -17.28 8.58 -9.24
N PRO A 609 -17.58 8.51 -7.93
CA PRO A 609 -16.56 8.52 -6.88
C PRO A 609 -15.56 7.37 -7.08
N TRP A 610 -14.32 7.53 -6.62
CA TRP A 610 -13.29 6.47 -6.70
C TRP A 610 -13.09 5.75 -5.35
N GLY A 611 -12.34 4.64 -5.36
CA GLY A 611 -12.08 3.83 -4.17
C GLY A 611 -12.55 2.39 -4.33
N ILE A 612 -12.24 1.76 -5.47
CA ILE A 612 -12.61 0.35 -5.69
C ILE A 612 -11.65 -0.53 -4.90
N SER A 613 -12.21 -1.34 -4.01
CA SER A 613 -11.45 -2.24 -3.14
C SER A 613 -12.36 -3.38 -2.66
N GLU A 614 -11.77 -4.39 -2.03
CA GLU A 614 -12.55 -5.47 -1.40
C GLU A 614 -13.54 -4.92 -0.38
N SER A 615 -14.79 -5.37 -0.44
CA SER A 615 -15.87 -4.82 0.36
C SER A 615 -17.10 -5.71 0.31
N ALA A 616 -18.06 -5.45 1.20
CA ALA A 616 -19.41 -5.95 0.99
C ALA A 616 -20.10 -5.18 -0.15
N TYR A 617 -21.01 -5.85 -0.84
CA TYR A 617 -21.72 -5.31 -2.02
C TYR A 617 -23.22 -5.61 -1.96
N ASN A 618 -24.00 -5.11 -2.91
CA ASN A 618 -25.45 -5.29 -2.91
C ASN A 618 -25.90 -6.68 -3.36
N ALA A 619 -25.46 -7.70 -2.64
CA ALA A 619 -26.01 -9.05 -2.66
C ALA A 619 -26.14 -9.55 -1.23
N ARG A 620 -27.18 -10.33 -0.95
CA ARG A 620 -27.45 -10.87 0.38
C ARG A 620 -27.68 -12.38 0.32
N ASP A 621 -27.32 -13.09 1.38
CA ASP A 621 -27.66 -14.50 1.55
C ASP A 621 -29.11 -14.68 2.05
N LYS A 622 -29.48 -15.93 2.37
CA LYS A 622 -30.83 -16.27 2.85
C LYS A 622 -31.14 -15.64 4.21
N GLU A 623 -30.10 -15.34 4.98
CA GLU A 623 -30.15 -14.68 6.28
C GLU A 623 -30.11 -13.14 6.14
N PHE A 624 -30.18 -12.63 4.90
CA PHE A 624 -30.12 -11.21 4.57
C PHE A 624 -28.79 -10.52 4.94
N THR A 625 -27.71 -11.28 5.11
CA THR A 625 -26.37 -10.73 5.36
C THR A 625 -25.73 -10.31 4.05
N TYR A 626 -25.16 -9.10 4.01
CA TYR A 626 -24.42 -8.64 2.84
C TYR A 626 -23.22 -9.54 2.54
N GLN A 627 -23.05 -9.90 1.27
CA GLN A 627 -21.95 -10.72 0.81
C GLN A 627 -20.69 -9.89 0.56
N TYR A 628 -19.53 -10.51 0.71
CA TYR A 628 -18.21 -9.89 0.58
C TYR A 628 -17.48 -10.42 -0.65
N SER A 629 -16.78 -9.53 -1.37
CA SER A 629 -16.00 -9.93 -2.55
C SER A 629 -14.82 -9.00 -2.79
N ASN A 630 -13.88 -9.46 -3.62
CA ASN A 630 -12.75 -8.65 -4.07
C ASN A 630 -13.09 -7.89 -5.36
N PHE A 631 -12.97 -6.57 -5.30
CA PHE A 631 -13.15 -5.65 -6.41
C PHE A 631 -11.86 -4.91 -6.70
N GLY A 632 -11.63 -4.56 -7.97
CA GLY A 632 -10.46 -3.79 -8.36
C GLY A 632 -10.61 -3.14 -9.72
N VAL A 633 -9.62 -2.32 -10.08
CA VAL A 633 -9.65 -1.54 -11.32
C VAL A 633 -9.10 -2.36 -12.49
N PRO A 634 -9.78 -2.38 -13.65
CA PRO A 634 -9.28 -3.03 -14.86
C PRO A 634 -7.88 -2.55 -15.27
N GLY A 635 -7.02 -3.52 -15.59
CA GLY A 635 -5.61 -3.30 -15.93
C GLY A 635 -4.66 -3.16 -14.74
N LEU A 636 -5.16 -3.20 -13.49
CA LEU A 636 -4.32 -3.29 -12.27
C LEU A 636 -4.29 -4.69 -11.65
N GLY A 637 -5.24 -5.58 -12.00
CA GLY A 637 -5.35 -6.93 -11.46
C GLY A 637 -5.25 -8.02 -12.54
N PHE A 638 -4.88 -9.24 -12.14
CA PHE A 638 -4.92 -10.43 -13.02
C PHE A 638 -6.32 -11.05 -13.15
N LYS A 639 -7.21 -10.80 -12.19
CA LYS A 639 -8.58 -11.32 -12.18
C LYS A 639 -9.36 -10.83 -13.41
N ARG A 640 -10.11 -11.72 -14.06
CA ARG A 640 -11.02 -11.40 -15.17
C ARG A 640 -12.32 -10.77 -14.67
N GLY A 641 -13.00 -10.00 -15.51
CA GLY A 641 -14.32 -9.41 -15.19
C GLY A 641 -14.27 -8.26 -14.18
N LEU A 642 -13.10 -7.63 -13.95
CA LEU A 642 -12.99 -6.50 -13.02
C LEU A 642 -13.85 -5.30 -13.43
N SER A 643 -14.09 -5.11 -14.73
CA SER A 643 -14.94 -4.05 -15.28
C SER A 643 -16.44 -4.28 -15.06
N GLU A 644 -16.85 -5.50 -14.70
CA GLU A 644 -18.26 -5.87 -14.53
C GLU A 644 -18.84 -5.42 -13.18
N ASN A 645 -17.98 -4.97 -12.25
CA ASN A 645 -18.38 -4.60 -10.89
C ASN A 645 -17.93 -3.18 -10.56
N LEU A 646 -18.90 -2.33 -10.23
CA LEU A 646 -18.68 -0.93 -9.87
C LEU A 646 -19.07 -0.70 -8.41
N VAL A 647 -18.27 -1.25 -7.50
CA VAL A 647 -18.45 -1.12 -6.05
C VAL A 647 -17.39 -0.19 -5.49
N ILE A 648 -17.81 0.91 -4.88
CA ILE A 648 -16.92 1.93 -4.30
C ILE A 648 -16.91 1.79 -2.79
N ALA A 649 -15.73 1.50 -2.22
CA ALA A 649 -15.53 1.32 -0.79
C ALA A 649 -14.86 2.57 -0.18
N PRO A 650 -15.53 3.33 0.71
CA PRO A 650 -15.00 4.57 1.27
C PRO A 650 -13.65 4.43 2.00
N TYR A 651 -13.38 3.30 2.65
CA TYR A 651 -12.08 3.08 3.33
C TYR A 651 -10.89 3.09 2.36
N ALA A 652 -11.10 2.75 1.08
CA ALA A 652 -10.06 2.82 0.05
C ALA A 652 -9.65 4.29 -0.24
N THR A 653 -10.60 5.23 -0.09
CA THR A 653 -10.31 6.67 -0.12
C THR A 653 -9.45 7.06 1.08
N ALA A 654 -9.72 6.51 2.25
CA ALA A 654 -8.93 6.75 3.45
C ALA A 654 -7.49 6.24 3.29
N LEU A 655 -7.29 5.02 2.79
CA LEU A 655 -5.97 4.47 2.48
C LEU A 655 -5.18 5.37 1.52
N ALA A 656 -5.85 5.87 0.48
CA ALA A 656 -5.25 6.76 -0.50
C ALA A 656 -4.92 8.16 0.06
N ALA A 657 -5.48 8.57 1.20
CA ALA A 657 -5.07 9.81 1.87
C ALA A 657 -3.59 9.79 2.30
N MET A 658 -2.99 8.61 2.50
CA MET A 658 -1.55 8.44 2.73
C MET A 658 -0.69 8.74 1.49
N VAL A 659 -1.30 9.00 0.34
CA VAL A 659 -0.65 9.25 -0.96
C VAL A 659 -1.06 10.61 -1.52
N ASP A 660 -2.37 10.90 -1.54
CA ASP A 660 -2.93 12.16 -2.03
C ASP A 660 -4.12 12.61 -1.13
N PRO A 661 -3.85 13.32 -0.03
CA PRO A 661 -4.88 13.69 0.95
C PRO A 661 -5.88 14.71 0.40
N ALA A 662 -5.46 15.61 -0.49
CA ALA A 662 -6.36 16.58 -1.12
C ALA A 662 -7.39 15.87 -2.03
N ALA A 663 -6.95 14.92 -2.85
CA ALA A 663 -7.84 14.10 -3.65
C ALA A 663 -8.79 13.27 -2.78
N ALA A 664 -8.31 12.74 -1.65
CA ALA A 664 -9.13 11.98 -0.71
C ALA A 664 -10.24 12.84 -0.08
N VAL A 665 -9.93 14.07 0.35
CA VAL A 665 -10.95 15.01 0.89
C VAL A 665 -12.03 15.31 -0.14
N ALA A 666 -11.63 15.64 -1.38
CA ALA A 666 -12.58 15.89 -2.46
C ALA A 666 -13.47 14.67 -2.73
N ASN A 667 -12.92 13.46 -2.65
CA ASN A 667 -13.68 12.23 -2.87
C ASN A 667 -14.60 11.89 -1.69
N PHE A 668 -14.18 12.10 -0.43
CA PHE A 668 -15.08 11.96 0.72
C PHE A 668 -16.29 12.88 0.64
N ALA A 669 -16.11 14.12 0.17
CA ALA A 669 -17.22 15.03 -0.08
C ALA A 669 -18.18 14.48 -1.15
N ARG A 670 -17.65 13.89 -2.24
CA ARG A 670 -18.47 13.22 -3.26
C ARG A 670 -19.19 12.00 -2.70
N LEU A 671 -18.52 11.15 -1.93
CA LEU A 671 -19.11 9.97 -1.28
C LEU A 671 -20.24 10.36 -0.32
N ALA A 672 -20.05 11.42 0.46
CA ALA A 672 -21.08 11.96 1.36
C ALA A 672 -22.29 12.48 0.57
N ALA A 673 -22.07 13.19 -0.55
CA ALA A 673 -23.14 13.64 -1.43
C ALA A 673 -23.94 12.48 -2.07
N HIS A 674 -23.34 11.29 -2.19
CA HIS A 674 -24.01 10.07 -2.65
C HIS A 674 -24.69 9.28 -1.51
N GLY A 675 -24.73 9.83 -0.29
CA GLY A 675 -25.33 9.18 0.87
C GLY A 675 -24.45 8.15 1.58
N GLY A 676 -23.16 8.08 1.24
CA GLY A 676 -22.21 7.12 1.84
C GLY A 676 -21.86 7.36 3.30
N ARG A 677 -22.30 8.48 3.89
CA ARG A 677 -22.00 8.86 5.28
C ARG A 677 -23.05 8.28 6.22
N GLY A 678 -22.63 7.43 7.15
CA GLY A 678 -23.45 6.89 8.24
C GLY A 678 -23.09 7.49 9.60
N ARG A 679 -23.70 6.96 10.67
CA ARG A 679 -23.52 7.45 12.05
C ARG A 679 -22.18 7.06 12.66
N LEU A 680 -21.67 5.89 12.29
CA LEU A 680 -20.42 5.30 12.79
C LEU A 680 -19.23 5.56 11.86
N GLY A 681 -19.35 6.51 10.91
CA GLY A 681 -18.37 6.74 9.86
C GLY A 681 -18.99 6.56 8.47
N PHE A 682 -18.17 6.32 7.45
CA PHE A 682 -18.70 5.95 6.14
C PHE A 682 -19.16 4.49 6.13
N TYR A 683 -20.26 4.23 5.43
CA TYR A 683 -20.74 2.87 5.18
C TYR A 683 -19.72 2.06 4.38
N GLU A 684 -19.91 0.74 4.42
CA GLU A 684 -19.03 -0.25 3.82
C GLU A 684 -18.79 -0.02 2.32
N ALA A 685 -19.84 0.21 1.54
CA ALA A 685 -19.73 0.47 0.12
C ALA A 685 -20.95 1.17 -0.49
N LEU A 686 -20.74 1.72 -1.69
CA LEU A 686 -21.77 2.15 -2.62
C LEU A 686 -21.67 1.27 -3.88
N ASP A 687 -22.72 0.50 -4.16
CA ASP A 687 -22.77 -0.38 -5.33
C ASP A 687 -23.50 0.34 -6.48
N PHE A 688 -22.80 0.53 -7.60
CA PHE A 688 -23.29 1.13 -8.84
C PHE A 688 -23.46 0.08 -9.95
N THR A 689 -23.36 -1.21 -9.63
CA THR A 689 -23.35 -2.27 -10.64
C THR A 689 -24.75 -2.51 -11.19
N PRO A 690 -25.04 -2.24 -12.48
CA PRO A 690 -26.41 -2.21 -13.00
C PRO A 690 -27.21 -3.49 -12.75
N ALA A 691 -26.58 -4.65 -12.87
CA ALA A 691 -27.21 -5.96 -12.66
C ALA A 691 -27.68 -6.20 -11.20
N ARG A 692 -27.23 -5.39 -10.24
CA ARG A 692 -27.59 -5.50 -8.82
C ARG A 692 -28.43 -4.34 -8.31
N LEU A 693 -28.82 -3.41 -9.18
CA LEU A 693 -29.62 -2.26 -8.76
C LEU A 693 -31.11 -2.59 -8.81
N PRO A 694 -31.90 -2.16 -7.80
CA PRO A 694 -33.35 -2.14 -7.92
C PRO A 694 -33.80 -1.27 -9.10
N GLU A 695 -34.97 -1.57 -9.65
CA GLU A 695 -35.54 -0.81 -10.77
C GLU A 695 -35.65 0.69 -10.43
N GLY A 696 -35.16 1.54 -11.34
CA GLY A 696 -35.17 3.00 -11.18
C GLY A 696 -34.16 3.58 -10.18
N LYS A 697 -33.22 2.78 -9.66
CA LYS A 697 -32.11 3.26 -8.82
C LYS A 697 -30.80 3.34 -9.60
N ASP A 698 -30.01 4.37 -9.32
CA ASP A 698 -28.67 4.59 -9.90
C ASP A 698 -27.53 4.04 -9.03
N LYS A 699 -27.84 3.68 -7.77
CA LYS A 699 -26.92 3.10 -6.79
C LYS A 699 -27.68 2.47 -5.61
N THR A 700 -27.00 1.60 -4.88
CA THR A 700 -27.46 1.11 -3.56
C THR A 700 -26.35 1.27 -2.53
N ILE A 701 -26.71 1.73 -1.32
CA ILE A 701 -25.78 1.86 -0.19
C ILE A 701 -25.76 0.54 0.58
N VAL A 702 -24.57 0.00 0.81
CA VAL A 702 -24.36 -1.18 1.64
C VAL A 702 -24.23 -0.71 3.09
N ARG A 703 -25.35 -0.70 3.82
CA ARG A 703 -25.43 -0.19 5.20
C ARG A 703 -24.85 -1.16 6.22
N ALA A 704 -23.55 -1.35 6.13
CA ALA A 704 -22.76 -2.10 7.07
C ALA A 704 -21.47 -1.34 7.42
N PHE A 705 -20.77 -1.78 8.46
CA PHE A 705 -19.47 -1.29 8.87
C PHE A 705 -18.60 -2.48 9.26
N MET A 706 -17.42 -2.59 8.66
CA MET A 706 -16.44 -3.62 9.04
C MET A 706 -15.32 -3.06 9.90
N ALA A 707 -14.95 -3.77 10.97
CA ALA A 707 -13.96 -3.29 11.94
C ALA A 707 -12.62 -2.96 11.30
N HIS A 708 -12.12 -3.81 10.40
CA HIS A 708 -10.86 -3.54 9.71
C HIS A 708 -10.97 -2.33 8.77
N HIS A 709 -12.07 -2.13 8.05
CA HIS A 709 -12.25 -0.94 7.20
C HIS A 709 -12.31 0.36 8.01
N GLN A 710 -12.99 0.35 9.17
CA GLN A 710 -13.01 1.50 10.08
C GLN A 710 -11.62 1.75 10.69
N GLY A 711 -10.92 0.70 11.11
CA GLY A 711 -9.57 0.82 11.66
C GLY A 711 -8.54 1.30 10.65
N MET A 712 -8.57 0.77 9.42
CA MET A 712 -7.73 1.26 8.33
C MET A 712 -8.02 2.74 8.02
N THR A 713 -9.28 3.17 8.09
CA THR A 713 -9.66 4.56 7.87
C THR A 713 -8.99 5.49 8.89
N ILE A 714 -9.08 5.18 10.17
CA ILE A 714 -8.48 5.98 11.25
C ILE A 714 -6.95 6.02 11.13
N VAL A 715 -6.31 4.85 10.98
CA VAL A 715 -4.85 4.73 10.95
C VAL A 715 -4.26 5.38 9.69
N SER A 716 -4.95 5.29 8.55
CA SER A 716 -4.51 5.97 7.31
C SER A 716 -4.53 7.48 7.44
N ILE A 717 -5.62 8.03 8.01
CA ILE A 717 -5.75 9.47 8.23
C ILE A 717 -4.74 9.93 9.29
N ALA A 718 -4.50 9.13 10.35
CA ALA A 718 -3.44 9.40 11.32
C ALA A 718 -2.08 9.50 10.63
N ASN A 719 -1.74 8.54 9.77
CA ASN A 719 -0.49 8.58 9.02
C ASN A 719 -0.40 9.75 8.03
N ALA A 720 -1.52 10.24 7.50
CA ALA A 720 -1.55 11.38 6.60
C ALA A 720 -1.40 12.73 7.33
N LEU A 721 -1.92 12.85 8.56
CA LEU A 721 -1.97 14.12 9.30
C LEU A 721 -0.94 14.26 10.42
N LEU A 722 -0.39 13.15 10.89
CA LEU A 722 0.54 13.07 12.02
C LEU A 722 1.91 12.56 11.56
N ASP A 723 2.36 13.03 10.38
CA ASP A 723 3.68 12.76 9.80
C ASP A 723 4.06 11.27 9.74
N GLY A 724 3.09 10.40 9.47
CA GLY A 724 3.31 8.96 9.40
C GLY A 724 3.72 8.34 10.74
N VAL A 725 3.25 8.87 11.88
CA VAL A 725 3.67 8.44 13.23
C VAL A 725 3.66 6.92 13.41
N ILE A 726 2.60 6.24 12.97
CA ILE A 726 2.49 4.78 13.14
C ILE A 726 3.56 4.03 12.34
N ARG A 727 3.82 4.46 11.09
CA ARG A 727 4.94 3.93 10.31
C ARG A 727 6.29 4.20 10.96
N ALA A 728 6.49 5.40 11.50
CA ALA A 728 7.72 5.76 12.17
C ALA A 728 7.97 4.87 13.40
N ARG A 729 6.92 4.50 14.14
CA ARG A 729 7.01 3.55 15.27
C ARG A 729 7.39 2.15 14.83
N PHE A 730 6.73 1.60 13.81
CA PHE A 730 7.10 0.28 13.26
C PHE A 730 8.58 0.23 12.83
N HIS A 731 9.04 1.28 12.15
CA HIS A 731 10.43 1.41 11.69
C HIS A 731 11.44 1.84 12.77
N ALA A 732 11.00 2.07 14.01
CA ALA A 732 11.90 2.30 15.14
C ALA A 732 12.49 0.98 15.68
N ASP A 733 11.82 -0.15 15.46
CA ASP A 733 12.31 -1.46 15.87
C ASP A 733 13.60 -1.85 15.13
N ARG A 734 14.57 -2.40 15.88
CA ARG A 734 15.91 -2.73 15.38
C ARG A 734 15.92 -3.86 14.34
N LYS A 735 15.06 -4.88 14.48
CA LYS A 735 14.94 -5.99 13.51
C LYS A 735 14.34 -5.47 12.20
N ILE A 736 13.36 -4.58 12.31
CA ILE A 736 12.76 -3.90 11.16
C ILE A 736 13.82 -3.06 10.45
N GLN A 737 14.57 -2.21 11.17
CA GLN A 737 15.65 -1.38 10.61
C GLN A 737 16.70 -2.18 9.83
N ALA A 738 17.11 -3.33 10.37
CA ALA A 738 18.07 -4.20 9.70
C ALA A 738 17.58 -4.75 8.34
N THR A 739 16.27 -4.80 8.14
CA THR A 739 15.60 -5.41 6.98
C THR A 739 15.15 -4.38 5.93
N GLU A 740 15.18 -3.09 6.27
CA GLU A 740 14.66 -1.98 5.44
C GLU A 740 15.29 -1.86 4.05
N LEU A 741 16.49 -2.40 3.85
CA LEU A 741 17.14 -2.39 2.53
C LEU A 741 16.30 -3.10 1.46
N LEU A 742 15.43 -4.04 1.84
CA LEU A 742 14.49 -4.69 0.92
C LEU A 742 13.46 -3.71 0.32
N LEU A 743 13.14 -2.63 1.03
CA LEU A 743 12.16 -1.63 0.60
C LEU A 743 12.76 -0.61 -0.37
N GLN A 744 14.08 -0.60 -0.55
CA GLN A 744 14.82 0.36 -1.40
C GLN A 744 14.91 -0.09 -2.88
N GLU A 745 14.18 -1.14 -3.27
CA GLU A 745 14.14 -1.63 -4.64
C GLU A 745 13.65 -0.51 -5.58
N ARG A 746 14.42 -0.22 -6.64
CA ARG A 746 14.07 0.81 -7.64
C ARG A 746 13.20 0.19 -8.73
N ALA A 747 12.27 0.98 -9.27
CA ALA A 747 11.47 0.55 -10.41
C ALA A 747 12.37 0.25 -11.64
N PRO A 748 12.18 -0.88 -12.34
CA PRO A 748 12.89 -1.19 -13.58
C PRO A 748 12.70 -0.10 -14.64
N ARG A 749 13.73 0.13 -15.46
CA ARG A 749 13.77 1.17 -16.49
C ARG A 749 12.97 0.79 -17.74
N ASP A 750 13.17 -0.43 -18.20
CA ASP A 750 12.51 -1.00 -19.38
C ASP A 750 11.42 -1.95 -18.91
N VAL A 751 10.19 -1.45 -18.83
CA VAL A 751 9.05 -2.28 -18.46
C VAL A 751 8.57 -2.99 -19.71
N ALA A 752 8.83 -4.30 -19.78
CA ALA A 752 8.06 -5.16 -20.67
C ALA A 752 6.61 -5.07 -20.21
N VAL A 753 5.80 -4.33 -20.97
CA VAL A 753 4.38 -4.16 -20.68
C VAL A 753 3.72 -5.52 -20.81
N ALA A 754 3.16 -6.04 -19.73
CA ALA A 754 2.11 -7.04 -19.85
C ALA A 754 0.96 -6.35 -20.59
N HIS A 755 0.69 -6.78 -21.83
CA HIS A 755 -0.42 -6.23 -22.59
C HIS A 755 -1.72 -6.49 -21.79
N PRO A 756 -2.52 -5.44 -21.47
CA PRO A 756 -3.88 -5.68 -21.01
C PRO A 756 -4.55 -6.53 -22.08
N ARG A 757 -5.12 -7.67 -21.69
CA ARG A 757 -5.77 -8.58 -22.63
C ARG A 757 -6.92 -7.81 -23.30
N ALA A 758 -7.17 -8.05 -24.58
CA ALA A 758 -8.05 -7.24 -25.43
C ALA A 758 -9.45 -6.96 -24.86
N GLU A 759 -9.95 -7.79 -23.93
CA GLU A 759 -11.21 -7.59 -23.21
C GLU A 759 -11.16 -6.43 -22.18
N GLU A 760 -9.99 -6.04 -21.67
CA GLU A 760 -9.82 -4.98 -20.65
C GLU A 760 -9.81 -3.55 -21.22
N VAL A 761 -9.72 -3.40 -22.55
CA VAL A 761 -9.52 -2.11 -23.24
C VAL A 761 -10.82 -1.49 -23.75
N SER A 762 -11.95 -2.19 -23.71
CA SER A 762 -13.28 -1.64 -24.04
C SER A 762 -13.85 -0.80 -22.89
N ALA A 763 -13.09 0.18 -22.40
CA ALA A 763 -13.57 1.21 -21.47
C ALA A 763 -14.13 2.46 -22.19
N GLY A 764 -14.16 2.44 -23.53
CA GLY A 764 -14.73 3.51 -24.36
C GLY A 764 -16.24 3.43 -24.57
N ASP A 765 -16.84 2.24 -24.41
CA ASP A 765 -18.25 1.97 -24.70
C ASP A 765 -18.99 1.40 -23.49
N ALA A 766 -18.79 2.00 -22.30
CA ALA A 766 -19.50 1.64 -21.07
C ALA A 766 -21.04 1.90 -21.12
N ALA A 767 -21.55 2.35 -22.27
CA ALA A 767 -22.98 2.55 -22.51
C ALA A 767 -23.73 1.25 -22.89
N ASN A 768 -23.04 0.15 -23.20
CA ASN A 768 -23.67 -1.14 -23.49
C ASN A 768 -23.01 -2.26 -22.67
N LEU A 769 -23.30 -2.30 -21.37
CA LEU A 769 -23.23 -3.55 -20.62
C LEU A 769 -24.39 -4.42 -21.14
N GLU A 770 -24.13 -5.22 -22.17
CA GLU A 770 -25.11 -6.18 -22.67
C GLU A 770 -25.54 -7.10 -21.53
N ALA A 771 -26.85 -7.14 -21.29
CA ALA A 771 -27.50 -8.13 -20.45
C ALA A 771 -27.09 -9.54 -20.90
N ALA A 772 -27.02 -10.48 -19.95
CA ALA A 772 -26.81 -11.91 -20.19
C ALA A 772 -27.44 -12.32 -21.53
N THR A 773 -26.61 -12.73 -22.49
CA THR A 773 -26.97 -12.78 -23.91
C THR A 773 -27.94 -13.94 -24.14
N VAL A 774 -29.23 -13.68 -23.95
CA VAL A 774 -30.29 -14.59 -24.34
C VAL A 774 -30.32 -14.62 -25.86
N ARG A 775 -29.88 -15.73 -26.46
CA ARG A 775 -29.92 -15.91 -27.91
C ARG A 775 -31.29 -16.46 -28.30
N ARG A 776 -32.09 -15.65 -28.99
CA ARG A 776 -33.34 -16.09 -29.62
C ARG A 776 -33.10 -16.47 -31.09
N LEU A 777 -33.61 -17.63 -31.49
CA LEU A 777 -33.46 -18.18 -32.83
C LEU A 777 -34.85 -18.55 -33.35
N HIS A 778 -35.17 -18.10 -34.56
CA HIS A 778 -36.46 -18.37 -35.21
C HIS A 778 -36.34 -19.38 -36.36
N ASN A 779 -35.11 -19.74 -36.76
CA ASN A 779 -34.85 -20.68 -37.84
C ASN A 779 -34.06 -21.90 -37.33
N PRO A 780 -34.72 -23.08 -37.17
CA PRO A 780 -34.07 -24.30 -36.71
C PRO A 780 -33.10 -24.91 -37.72
N HIS A 781 -33.20 -24.55 -39.01
CA HIS A 781 -32.45 -25.16 -40.12
C HIS A 781 -31.50 -24.16 -40.80
N ALA A 782 -30.90 -23.25 -40.02
CA ALA A 782 -29.88 -22.34 -40.54
C ALA A 782 -28.68 -23.12 -41.12
N ALA A 783 -28.07 -22.58 -42.18
CA ALA A 783 -26.94 -23.22 -42.88
C ALA A 783 -25.74 -23.52 -41.95
N SER A 784 -25.60 -22.76 -40.86
CA SER A 784 -24.72 -23.08 -39.74
C SER A 784 -25.59 -23.42 -38.53
N PRO A 785 -25.63 -24.69 -38.08
CA PRO A 785 -26.49 -25.10 -36.98
C PRO A 785 -26.06 -24.38 -35.70
N SER A 786 -27.02 -23.71 -35.06
CA SER A 786 -26.79 -23.09 -33.75
C SER A 786 -26.96 -24.14 -32.67
N VAL A 787 -25.94 -24.27 -31.83
CA VAL A 787 -25.91 -25.21 -30.70
C VAL A 787 -25.78 -24.48 -29.37
N HIS A 788 -26.26 -25.12 -28.32
CA HIS A 788 -26.16 -24.65 -26.94
C HIS A 788 -25.65 -25.77 -26.04
N LEU A 789 -24.74 -25.44 -25.14
CA LEU A 789 -24.09 -26.39 -24.24
C LEU A 789 -24.37 -26.00 -22.79
N LEU A 790 -24.93 -26.92 -22.02
CA LEU A 790 -25.20 -26.76 -20.59
C LEU A 790 -24.44 -27.83 -19.80
N SER A 791 -23.85 -27.45 -18.66
CA SER A 791 -23.15 -28.40 -17.78
C SER A 791 -23.16 -27.94 -16.33
N ASN A 792 -23.31 -28.90 -15.40
CA ASN A 792 -23.12 -28.68 -13.96
C ASN A 792 -21.85 -29.39 -13.42
N GLY A 793 -20.93 -29.73 -14.32
CA GLY A 793 -19.69 -30.45 -14.02
C GLY A 793 -19.81 -31.97 -13.94
N ARG A 794 -21.01 -32.51 -13.69
CA ARG A 794 -21.27 -33.98 -13.68
C ARG A 794 -22.15 -34.43 -14.84
N TYR A 795 -23.13 -33.62 -15.23
CA TYR A 795 -23.99 -33.86 -16.38
C TYR A 795 -23.80 -32.72 -17.38
N SER A 796 -23.64 -33.05 -18.66
CA SER A 796 -23.53 -32.10 -19.75
C SER A 796 -24.48 -32.46 -20.89
N VAL A 797 -25.09 -31.46 -21.50
CA VAL A 797 -26.00 -31.62 -22.63
C VAL A 797 -25.68 -30.59 -23.70
N MET A 798 -25.70 -31.03 -24.96
CA MET A 798 -25.66 -30.15 -26.13
C MET A 798 -26.99 -30.27 -26.86
N LEU A 799 -27.61 -29.13 -27.17
CA LEU A 799 -28.87 -29.06 -27.94
C LEU A 799 -28.69 -28.17 -29.17
N THR A 800 -29.29 -28.57 -30.29
CA THR A 800 -29.37 -27.76 -31.51
C THR A 800 -30.65 -26.92 -31.51
N ALA A 801 -30.71 -25.88 -32.35
CA ALA A 801 -31.93 -25.10 -32.55
C ALA A 801 -33.11 -25.94 -33.10
N ALA A 802 -32.84 -27.09 -33.73
CA ALA A 802 -33.88 -28.02 -34.17
C ALA A 802 -34.34 -29.00 -33.07
N GLY A 803 -33.72 -28.96 -31.88
CA GLY A 803 -34.06 -29.79 -30.71
C GLY A 803 -33.32 -31.12 -30.60
N SER A 804 -32.44 -31.41 -31.56
CA SER A 804 -31.55 -32.58 -31.54
C SER A 804 -30.37 -32.33 -30.59
N GLY A 805 -29.61 -33.37 -30.25
CA GLY A 805 -28.55 -33.22 -29.27
C GLY A 805 -28.01 -34.51 -28.67
N TYR A 806 -27.12 -34.35 -27.70
CA TYR A 806 -26.63 -35.46 -26.88
C TYR A 806 -26.47 -35.05 -25.43
N SER A 807 -26.43 -36.04 -24.55
CA SER A 807 -26.13 -35.82 -23.14
C SER A 807 -25.20 -36.87 -22.56
N GLN A 808 -24.43 -36.44 -21.56
CA GLN A 808 -23.37 -37.22 -20.94
C GLN A 808 -23.43 -37.05 -19.43
N TRP A 809 -23.28 -38.15 -18.69
CA TRP A 809 -23.17 -38.16 -17.23
C TRP A 809 -21.85 -38.81 -16.81
N ASN A 810 -21.00 -38.10 -16.07
CA ASN A 810 -19.68 -38.57 -15.62
C ASN A 810 -18.85 -39.21 -16.75
N ARG A 811 -18.84 -38.58 -17.93
CA ARG A 811 -18.16 -39.07 -19.14
C ARG A 811 -18.73 -40.34 -19.77
N GLN A 812 -19.93 -40.77 -19.37
CA GLN A 812 -20.70 -41.84 -20.01
C GLN A 812 -21.84 -41.22 -20.81
N ASP A 813 -21.94 -41.58 -22.08
CA ASP A 813 -22.99 -41.05 -22.97
C ASP A 813 -24.34 -41.63 -22.56
N VAL A 814 -25.27 -40.76 -22.18
CA VAL A 814 -26.66 -41.12 -21.86
C VAL A 814 -27.47 -41.17 -23.16
N THR A 815 -27.33 -40.15 -24.00
CA THR A 815 -27.68 -40.21 -25.41
C THR A 815 -26.41 -40.01 -26.22
N ARG A 816 -26.15 -40.91 -27.17
CA ARG A 816 -24.89 -40.92 -27.91
C ARG A 816 -24.96 -39.95 -29.09
N TRP A 817 -23.98 -39.05 -29.18
CA TRP A 817 -23.80 -38.21 -30.36
C TRP A 817 -23.37 -39.03 -31.57
N ARG A 818 -24.02 -38.82 -32.71
CA ARG A 818 -23.61 -39.35 -34.02
C ARG A 818 -23.62 -38.17 -34.99
N GLU A 819 -22.42 -37.70 -35.32
CA GLU A 819 -22.27 -36.57 -36.23
C GLU A 819 -22.65 -37.00 -37.65
N ASP A 820 -23.72 -36.41 -38.19
CA ASP A 820 -24.04 -36.42 -39.61
C ASP A 820 -24.08 -34.96 -40.06
N THR A 821 -23.11 -34.53 -40.88
CA THR A 821 -23.02 -33.14 -41.34
C THR A 821 -24.16 -32.73 -42.28
N THR A 822 -25.02 -33.68 -42.69
CA THR A 822 -26.14 -33.47 -43.60
C THR A 822 -27.51 -33.56 -42.93
N ARG A 823 -27.60 -34.10 -41.70
CA ARG A 823 -28.86 -34.37 -41.00
C ARG A 823 -28.77 -34.07 -39.51
N ASP A 824 -29.85 -33.54 -38.94
CA ASP A 824 -29.96 -33.26 -37.50
C ASP A 824 -31.06 -34.14 -36.85
N ASP A 825 -30.87 -35.46 -36.85
CA ASP A 825 -31.87 -36.48 -36.50
C ASP A 825 -31.50 -37.37 -35.30
N TRP A 826 -30.52 -36.96 -34.48
CA TRP A 826 -30.10 -37.66 -33.27
C TRP A 826 -30.37 -36.85 -32.00
N GLY A 827 -31.08 -37.44 -31.04
CA GLY A 827 -31.38 -36.80 -29.76
C GLY A 827 -32.48 -37.50 -28.99
N SER A 828 -32.93 -36.86 -27.91
CA SER A 828 -34.14 -37.25 -27.18
C SER A 828 -35.30 -36.39 -27.67
N TYR A 829 -36.36 -37.04 -28.16
CA TYR A 829 -37.50 -36.33 -28.73
C TYR A 829 -38.79 -36.64 -27.98
N LEU A 830 -39.67 -35.64 -27.93
CA LEU A 830 -41.04 -35.78 -27.45
C LEU A 830 -41.98 -35.80 -28.66
N PHE A 831 -42.87 -36.78 -28.71
CA PHE A 831 -43.93 -36.87 -29.73
C PHE A 831 -45.26 -36.58 -29.08
N LEU A 832 -45.99 -35.64 -29.67
CA LEU A 832 -47.33 -35.27 -29.27
C LEU A 832 -48.29 -35.72 -30.35
N ARG A 833 -49.46 -36.22 -29.95
CA ARG A 833 -50.53 -36.63 -30.86
C ARG A 833 -51.83 -36.00 -30.44
N ASP A 834 -52.47 -35.30 -31.36
CA ASP A 834 -53.85 -34.86 -31.21
C ASP A 834 -54.77 -36.09 -31.29
N VAL A 835 -55.60 -36.29 -30.28
CA VAL A 835 -56.49 -37.44 -30.17
C VAL A 835 -57.76 -37.30 -30.99
N GLU A 836 -58.13 -36.08 -31.41
CA GLU A 836 -59.34 -35.80 -32.20
C GLU A 836 -59.08 -35.96 -33.70
N ASN A 837 -58.03 -35.33 -34.22
CA ASN A 837 -57.71 -35.37 -35.65
C ASN A 837 -56.55 -36.33 -36.00
N GLY A 838 -55.84 -36.86 -34.99
CA GLY A 838 -54.76 -37.82 -35.18
C GLY A 838 -53.40 -37.22 -35.59
N ALA A 839 -53.27 -35.90 -35.70
CA ALA A 839 -52.03 -35.23 -36.08
C ALA A 839 -50.91 -35.51 -35.06
N VAL A 840 -49.69 -35.70 -35.53
CA VAL A 840 -48.51 -35.97 -34.70
C VAL A 840 -47.44 -34.92 -34.99
N TRP A 841 -46.89 -34.31 -33.94
CA TRP A 841 -45.77 -33.36 -34.05
C TRP A 841 -44.80 -33.51 -32.88
N SER A 842 -43.72 -32.73 -32.91
CA SER A 842 -42.78 -32.60 -31.79
C SER A 842 -42.71 -31.13 -31.38
N PRO A 843 -42.53 -30.80 -30.09
CA PRO A 843 -42.30 -29.42 -29.64
C PRO A 843 -41.08 -28.78 -30.30
N THR A 844 -40.15 -29.59 -30.79
CA THR A 844 -38.97 -29.17 -31.54
C THR A 844 -39.15 -29.40 -33.05
N ALA A 845 -38.32 -28.77 -33.88
CA ALA A 845 -38.41 -28.93 -35.34
C ALA A 845 -38.09 -30.37 -35.78
N SER A 846 -37.07 -31.00 -35.21
CA SER A 846 -36.78 -32.43 -35.31
C SER A 846 -37.56 -33.21 -34.24
N PRO A 847 -37.95 -34.48 -34.49
CA PRO A 847 -37.60 -35.30 -35.65
C PRO A 847 -38.69 -35.33 -36.73
N VAL A 848 -39.86 -34.75 -36.49
CA VAL A 848 -41.02 -34.84 -37.39
C VAL A 848 -40.86 -33.95 -38.62
N GLY A 849 -40.22 -32.79 -38.48
CA GLY A 849 -39.88 -31.90 -39.60
C GLY A 849 -41.07 -31.20 -40.26
N THR A 850 -42.30 -31.34 -39.72
CA THR A 850 -43.48 -30.61 -40.21
C THR A 850 -43.35 -29.12 -39.87
N PRO A 851 -43.47 -28.20 -40.84
CA PRO A 851 -43.39 -26.77 -40.59
C PRO A 851 -44.48 -26.30 -39.61
N PRO A 852 -44.13 -25.64 -38.49
CA PRO A 852 -45.10 -25.05 -37.58
C PRO A 852 -45.58 -23.67 -38.06
N ASP A 853 -46.63 -23.14 -37.42
CA ASP A 853 -47.10 -21.76 -37.64
C ASP A 853 -46.09 -20.74 -37.08
N SER A 854 -45.52 -21.03 -35.91
CA SER A 854 -44.37 -20.30 -35.38
C SER A 854 -43.45 -21.21 -34.55
N TYR A 855 -42.18 -20.84 -34.51
CA TYR A 855 -41.14 -21.57 -33.80
C TYR A 855 -40.10 -20.62 -33.23
N ASP A 856 -39.91 -20.71 -31.92
CA ASP A 856 -39.04 -19.83 -31.14
C ASP A 856 -38.14 -20.67 -30.25
N VAL A 857 -36.82 -20.46 -30.38
CA VAL A 857 -35.83 -21.09 -29.51
C VAL A 857 -35.10 -20.03 -28.73
N MET A 858 -34.96 -20.24 -27.43
CA MET A 858 -34.24 -19.37 -26.53
C MET A 858 -33.12 -20.15 -25.85
N PHE A 859 -31.88 -19.70 -26.04
CA PHE A 859 -30.71 -20.20 -25.34
C PHE A 859 -30.24 -19.17 -24.31
N ALA A 860 -30.27 -19.56 -23.04
CA ALA A 860 -29.82 -18.78 -21.89
C ALA A 860 -28.79 -19.60 -21.09
N GLU A 861 -27.98 -18.97 -20.24
CA GLU A 861 -26.91 -19.66 -19.50
C GLU A 861 -27.41 -20.83 -18.63
N ASP A 862 -28.66 -20.76 -18.17
CA ASP A 862 -29.28 -21.73 -17.27
C ASP A 862 -30.21 -22.73 -17.98
N ARG A 863 -30.66 -22.45 -19.21
CA ARG A 863 -31.65 -23.27 -19.92
C ARG A 863 -31.68 -23.09 -21.43
N ALA A 864 -32.23 -24.11 -22.11
CA ALA A 864 -32.71 -24.03 -23.48
C ALA A 864 -34.24 -24.20 -23.49
N GLU A 865 -34.95 -23.29 -24.13
CA GLU A 865 -36.41 -23.29 -24.24
C GLU A 865 -36.81 -23.32 -25.72
N PHE A 866 -37.76 -24.19 -26.05
CA PHE A 866 -38.31 -24.34 -27.38
C PHE A 866 -39.81 -24.12 -27.27
N VAL A 867 -40.34 -23.20 -28.05
CA VAL A 867 -41.77 -22.90 -28.10
C VAL A 867 -42.23 -23.05 -29.53
N ARG A 868 -43.22 -23.90 -29.74
CA ARG A 868 -43.80 -24.17 -31.06
C ARG A 868 -45.30 -23.98 -31.01
N HIS A 869 -45.84 -23.34 -32.06
CA HIS A 869 -47.27 -23.17 -32.24
C HIS A 869 -47.76 -23.94 -33.47
N ASP A 870 -48.79 -24.77 -33.28
CA ASP A 870 -49.50 -25.48 -34.35
C ASP A 870 -51.01 -25.28 -34.15
N GLY A 871 -51.62 -24.42 -34.98
CA GLY A 871 -53.02 -24.03 -34.85
C GLY A 871 -53.31 -23.32 -33.53
N SER A 872 -54.22 -23.88 -32.72
CA SER A 872 -54.56 -23.34 -31.39
C SER A 872 -53.67 -23.87 -30.26
N LEU A 873 -52.72 -24.77 -30.56
CA LEU A 873 -51.89 -25.44 -29.56
C LEU A 873 -50.50 -24.79 -29.52
N SER A 874 -49.99 -24.58 -28.31
CA SER A 874 -48.63 -24.11 -28.03
C SER A 874 -47.95 -25.16 -27.16
N THR A 875 -46.78 -25.64 -27.57
CA THR A 875 -46.06 -26.75 -26.92
C THR A 875 -44.63 -26.41 -26.61
#